data_AF-A0A933J3K3-F1
#
_entry.id   AF-A0A933J3K3-F1
#
_cell.length_a   1.000
_cell.length_b   1.000
_cell.length_c   1.000
_cell.angle_alpha   90.00
_cell.angle_beta   90.00
_cell.angle_gamma   90.00
#
_symmetry.space_group_name_H-M   'P 1'
#
loop_
_entity.id
_entity.type
_entity.pdbx_description
1 polymer ?
#
loop_
_entity_poly.entity_id
_entity_poly.type
_entity_poly.pdbx_seq_one_letter_code
_entity_poly.pdbx_strand_id
1 'polypeptide(L)'
;METTLPLKPTAPAAGDALVRRYREFKLIARDPVLLVGLLITGAFMFAFIVFPLARVVYQGFIVPAGQPNEGQFSLEYFQNYVNPTFTLQYWQIFFWTIEMGLGAALGSTLLGFLFAYTMVRCNIPFKRIVHALALVPTISPPFAIAIATLLLFGRTGLITKDILGIQYKPGMNDVYGLDGLIFVQIITFFPVAYLILRSLLERIDPSMEEAALSLGASKWRIFRTITLPLLTPGIAGSFLLMFVESLADLGNPIFIGGNVTVLSTQIWIAINGEFNQQKGAALSLILLLPTLTVFLVQRYWVSRKSYIAVTGKPTGGGAGFVKEPVIRGTFIALTFLVLLLVIALYTGIFLGSITKLWGINYSLDLTHYGTALSRGLKAILDTTFLSGLATPIAGIAGMVIAYLVVRKTFSGKEAVDFASNLGGAVPGTILGIGYIIAFIQAPLVVVVLIYVALAFYLCNAGARELWARALIFFTGTIAGVAINFLGLNAKGRQPLAANPLIAPFADLPQIDLQSWLIALAAILTLLALLSLRFAEPKSRKASVTLLIVMAAYLLSRQFIPEFTSPLVPWGRSIGGNIMPQATASLAAWVNLFFQPPLAILGFTYTILSAFLVSNWKPRVKSVATVLLLTVGAALTFWGETLALVGSPYIILAAYAVRSLPASVRAGIASLQQIDPAIEEASTNLGADAQLTFRQVTLPLILPAFVAGMIFSFARHMTSLSAIIFLSSAKWPILTALIMSEVDQGGISLAAAYSVILILIVLAAIALLYAWAGRAFRTTGIGMTLGAG
;
A
#
# COMPACT_ATOMS: atom_id res chain seq x y z
N MET A 1 7.15 2.65 -52.41
CA MET A 1 6.31 1.45 -52.20
C MET A 1 5.56 1.66 -50.91
N GLU A 2 4.28 2.04 -51.00
CA GLU A 2 3.38 2.24 -49.87
C GLU A 2 3.08 0.91 -49.20
N THR A 3 3.46 0.75 -47.93
CA THR A 3 3.00 -0.34 -47.08
C THR A 3 1.76 0.14 -46.33
N THR A 4 0.62 -0.40 -46.76
CA THR A 4 -0.69 -0.23 -46.14
C THR A 4 -0.64 -0.57 -44.65
N LEU A 5 -0.90 0.42 -43.81
CA LEU A 5 -1.19 0.25 -42.38
C LEU A 5 -2.33 -0.76 -42.22
N PRO A 6 -2.25 -1.72 -41.28
CA PRO A 6 -3.38 -2.59 -40.99
C PRO A 6 -4.55 -1.73 -40.50
N LEU A 7 -5.68 -1.82 -41.21
CA LEU A 7 -6.94 -1.18 -40.86
C LEU A 7 -7.27 -1.50 -39.39
N LYS A 8 -7.36 -0.45 -38.58
CA LYS A 8 -7.87 -0.51 -37.20
C LYS A 8 -9.25 -1.20 -37.29
N PRO A 9 -9.51 -2.30 -36.55
CA PRO A 9 -10.81 -2.96 -36.63
C PRO A 9 -11.89 -1.94 -36.28
N THR A 10 -12.88 -1.80 -37.16
CA THR A 10 -14.07 -0.98 -36.91
C THR A 10 -14.65 -1.35 -35.55
N ALA A 11 -14.86 -0.35 -34.69
CA ALA A 11 -15.43 -0.57 -33.36
C ALA A 11 -16.76 -1.33 -33.50
N PRO A 12 -16.95 -2.47 -32.82
CA PRO A 12 -18.18 -3.23 -32.94
C PRO A 12 -19.36 -2.39 -32.41
N ALA A 13 -20.54 -2.58 -33.00
CA ALA A 13 -21.78 -1.96 -32.50
C ALA A 13 -21.93 -2.22 -30.99
N ALA A 14 -22.47 -1.24 -30.24
CA ALA A 14 -22.49 -1.29 -28.77
C ALA A 14 -23.13 -2.58 -28.18
N GLY A 15 -24.08 -3.20 -28.91
CA GLY A 15 -24.66 -4.49 -28.57
C GLY A 15 -23.68 -5.68 -28.68
N ASP A 16 -22.87 -5.72 -29.74
CA ASP A 16 -21.86 -6.78 -29.95
C ASP A 16 -20.70 -6.67 -28.95
N ALA A 17 -20.36 -5.46 -28.51
CA ALA A 17 -19.36 -5.23 -27.48
C ALA A 17 -19.78 -5.86 -26.14
N LEU A 18 -21.06 -5.73 -25.74
CA LEU A 18 -21.59 -6.33 -24.51
C LEU A 18 -21.65 -7.86 -24.60
N VAL A 19 -22.10 -8.41 -25.73
CA VAL A 19 -22.16 -9.87 -25.96
C VAL A 19 -20.76 -10.48 -25.98
N ARG A 20 -19.78 -9.80 -26.58
CA ARG A 20 -18.37 -10.20 -26.54
C ARG A 20 -17.80 -10.14 -25.13
N ARG A 21 -18.02 -9.05 -24.39
CA ARG A 21 -17.60 -8.93 -22.97
C ARG A 21 -18.19 -10.05 -22.12
N TYR A 22 -19.44 -10.41 -22.36
CA TYR A 22 -20.11 -11.53 -21.67
C TYR A 22 -19.49 -12.89 -22.04
N ARG A 23 -19.16 -13.14 -23.32
CA ARG A 23 -18.45 -14.36 -23.74
C ARG A 23 -17.04 -14.48 -23.13
N GLU A 24 -16.28 -13.38 -23.09
CA GLU A 24 -14.94 -13.33 -22.49
C GLU A 24 -15.01 -13.61 -20.98
N PHE A 25 -15.96 -12.99 -20.26
CA PHE A 25 -16.23 -13.31 -18.85
C PHE A 25 -16.65 -14.77 -18.66
N LYS A 26 -17.46 -15.33 -19.56
CA LYS A 26 -17.89 -16.72 -19.53
C LYS A 26 -16.75 -17.71 -19.77
N LEU A 27 -15.74 -17.33 -20.56
CA LEU A 27 -14.53 -18.13 -20.79
C LEU A 27 -13.62 -18.14 -19.55
N ILE A 28 -13.44 -17.00 -18.89
CA ILE A 28 -12.67 -16.90 -17.63
C ILE A 28 -13.40 -17.62 -16.50
N ALA A 29 -14.73 -17.54 -16.46
CA ALA A 29 -15.56 -18.27 -15.49
C ALA A 29 -15.51 -19.80 -15.65
N ARG A 30 -14.86 -20.34 -16.70
CA ARG A 30 -14.56 -21.77 -16.80
C ARG A 30 -13.31 -22.16 -16.00
N ASP A 31 -12.42 -21.22 -15.68
CA ASP A 31 -11.28 -21.42 -14.79
C ASP A 31 -11.61 -20.88 -13.38
N PRO A 32 -11.95 -21.75 -12.42
CA PRO A 32 -12.40 -21.34 -11.10
C PRO A 32 -11.31 -20.61 -10.30
N VAL A 33 -10.03 -20.87 -10.56
CA VAL A 33 -8.93 -20.24 -9.83
C VAL A 33 -8.73 -18.80 -10.28
N LEU A 34 -8.79 -18.55 -11.59
CA LEU A 34 -8.68 -17.20 -12.15
C LEU A 34 -9.85 -16.32 -11.76
N LEU A 35 -11.07 -16.86 -11.80
CA LEU A 35 -12.26 -16.10 -11.41
C LEU A 35 -12.20 -15.71 -9.93
N VAL A 36 -11.72 -16.59 -9.05
CA VAL A 36 -11.52 -16.28 -7.63
C VAL A 36 -10.42 -15.25 -7.42
N GLY A 37 -9.29 -15.39 -8.13
CA GLY A 37 -8.22 -14.39 -8.09
C GLY A 37 -8.72 -13.00 -8.50
N LEU A 38 -9.50 -12.92 -9.58
CA LEU A 38 -10.10 -11.68 -10.07
C LEU A 38 -11.14 -11.11 -9.08
N LEU A 39 -11.99 -11.96 -8.49
CA LEU A 39 -13.00 -11.52 -7.53
C LEU A 39 -12.37 -11.01 -6.23
N ILE A 40 -11.37 -11.71 -5.69
CA ILE A 40 -10.67 -11.29 -4.47
C ILE A 40 -9.93 -9.98 -4.69
N THR A 41 -9.12 -9.90 -5.76
CA THR A 41 -8.35 -8.69 -6.07
C THR A 41 -9.27 -7.53 -6.45
N GLY A 42 -10.31 -7.79 -7.24
CA GLY A 42 -11.33 -6.80 -7.60
C GLY A 42 -12.11 -6.29 -6.39
N ALA A 43 -12.56 -7.17 -5.48
CA ALA A 43 -13.25 -6.78 -4.25
C ALA A 43 -12.32 -5.98 -3.33
N PHE A 44 -11.06 -6.41 -3.18
CA PHE A 44 -10.06 -5.68 -2.41
C PHE A 44 -9.83 -4.26 -2.97
N MET A 45 -9.59 -4.15 -4.27
CA MET A 45 -9.34 -2.86 -4.92
C MET A 45 -10.58 -1.96 -4.88
N PHE A 46 -11.77 -2.53 -5.07
CA PHE A 46 -13.01 -1.78 -4.93
C PHE A 46 -13.18 -1.27 -3.50
N ALA A 47 -13.08 -2.14 -2.49
CA ALA A 47 -13.29 -1.79 -1.10
C ALA A 47 -12.24 -0.83 -0.55
N PHE A 48 -10.97 -1.00 -0.89
CA PHE A 48 -9.86 -0.29 -0.23
C PHE A 48 -9.15 0.74 -1.11
N ILE A 49 -9.49 0.87 -2.39
CA ILE A 49 -8.94 1.91 -3.27
C ILE A 49 -10.07 2.76 -3.83
N VAL A 50 -10.99 2.17 -4.59
CA VAL A 50 -12.02 2.94 -5.31
C VAL A 50 -13.04 3.55 -4.34
N PHE A 51 -13.55 2.76 -3.40
CA PHE A 51 -14.59 3.19 -2.48
C PHE A 51 -14.14 4.32 -1.53
N PRO A 52 -12.97 4.27 -0.87
CA PRO A 52 -12.48 5.37 -0.03
C PRO A 52 -12.33 6.66 -0.82
N LEU A 53 -11.82 6.60 -2.05
CA LEU A 53 -11.68 7.78 -2.90
C LEU A 53 -13.04 8.34 -3.31
N ALA A 54 -13.98 7.47 -3.70
CA ALA A 54 -15.35 7.89 -3.98
C ALA A 54 -16.02 8.54 -2.75
N ARG A 55 -15.72 8.07 -1.54
CA ARG A 55 -16.21 8.67 -0.29
C ARG A 55 -15.58 10.02 0.00
N VAL A 56 -14.29 10.22 -0.27
CA VAL A 56 -13.67 11.56 -0.18
C VAL A 56 -14.33 12.52 -1.16
N VAL A 57 -14.53 12.08 -2.42
CA VAL A 57 -15.23 12.90 -3.43
C VAL A 57 -16.63 13.27 -2.96
N TYR A 58 -17.42 12.29 -2.51
CA TYR A 58 -18.76 12.51 -2.00
C TYR A 58 -18.78 13.47 -0.81
N GLN A 59 -17.94 13.20 0.20
CA GLN A 59 -17.88 13.98 1.44
C GLN A 59 -17.35 15.39 1.22
N GLY A 60 -16.58 15.65 0.16
CA GLY A 60 -16.12 17.00 -0.19
C GLY A 60 -17.27 17.92 -0.63
N PHE A 61 -18.33 17.37 -1.21
CA PHE A 61 -19.48 18.13 -1.70
C PHE A 61 -20.73 18.01 -0.83
N ILE A 62 -20.80 17.02 0.05
CA ILE A 62 -21.98 16.75 0.88
C ILE A 62 -21.65 16.98 2.35
N VAL A 63 -22.54 17.70 3.04
CA VAL A 63 -22.41 17.96 4.48
C VAL A 63 -22.53 16.64 5.26
N PRO A 64 -21.55 16.30 6.13
CA PRO A 64 -21.55 15.05 6.91
C PRO A 64 -22.71 14.99 7.90
N ALA A 65 -23.00 13.76 8.33
CA ALA A 65 -24.01 13.52 9.35
C ALA A 65 -23.66 14.19 10.68
N GLY A 66 -24.67 14.77 11.34
CA GLY A 66 -24.49 15.47 12.63
C GLY A 66 -24.05 16.94 12.53
N GLN A 67 -23.98 17.52 11.33
CA GLN A 67 -23.86 18.97 11.13
C GLN A 67 -25.20 19.59 10.67
N PRO A 68 -25.43 20.91 10.91
CA PRO A 68 -26.56 21.61 10.31
C PRO A 68 -26.54 21.43 8.79
N ASN A 69 -27.70 21.17 8.16
CA ASN A 69 -27.82 20.88 6.72
C ASN A 69 -27.21 19.55 6.25
N GLU A 70 -27.16 18.54 7.13
CA GLU A 70 -26.77 17.16 6.77
C GLU A 70 -27.36 16.71 5.42
N GLY A 71 -26.52 16.10 4.58
CA GLY A 71 -26.94 15.54 3.29
C GLY A 71 -27.15 16.58 2.18
N GLN A 72 -27.10 17.88 2.49
CA GLN A 72 -27.17 18.92 1.46
C GLN A 72 -25.83 19.07 0.72
N PHE A 73 -25.94 19.48 -0.53
CA PHE A 73 -24.79 19.85 -1.35
C PHE A 73 -24.23 21.21 -0.89
N SER A 74 -22.94 21.25 -0.59
CA SER A 74 -22.23 22.45 -0.16
C SER A 74 -20.91 22.62 -0.92
N LEU A 75 -20.67 23.86 -1.37
CA LEU A 75 -19.42 24.30 -1.99
C LEU A 75 -18.60 25.22 -1.07
N GLU A 76 -18.96 25.31 0.21
CA GLU A 76 -18.39 26.27 1.17
C GLU A 76 -16.86 26.35 1.12
N TYR A 77 -16.17 25.20 1.24
CA TYR A 77 -14.70 25.17 1.24
C TYR A 77 -14.07 25.42 -0.14
N PHE A 78 -14.80 25.19 -1.23
CA PHE A 78 -14.35 25.57 -2.57
C PHE A 78 -14.54 27.06 -2.83
N GLN A 79 -15.62 27.65 -2.30
CA GLN A 79 -15.88 29.08 -2.39
C GLN A 79 -14.83 29.90 -1.66
N ASN A 80 -14.15 29.35 -0.65
CA ASN A 80 -13.03 30.02 0.02
C ASN A 80 -11.85 30.37 -0.92
N TYR A 81 -11.69 29.70 -2.06
CA TYR A 81 -10.70 30.09 -3.07
C TYR A 81 -11.07 31.36 -3.85
N VAL A 82 -12.35 31.74 -3.89
CA VAL A 82 -12.83 32.95 -4.58
C VAL A 82 -13.35 34.02 -3.61
N ASN A 83 -13.60 33.67 -2.36
CA ASN A 83 -14.07 34.58 -1.33
C ASN A 83 -12.96 35.58 -0.95
N PRO A 84 -13.17 36.91 -1.06
CA PRO A 84 -12.15 37.92 -0.77
C PRO A 84 -11.51 37.80 0.63
N THR A 85 -12.23 37.26 1.62
CA THR A 85 -11.73 37.10 2.99
C THR A 85 -10.71 35.97 3.12
N PHE A 86 -10.88 34.87 2.38
CA PHE A 86 -10.08 33.65 2.55
C PHE A 86 -9.19 33.33 1.33
N THR A 87 -9.47 33.94 0.17
CA THR A 87 -8.86 33.61 -1.12
C THR A 87 -7.33 33.64 -1.07
N LEU A 88 -6.74 34.68 -0.46
CA LEU A 88 -5.29 34.82 -0.37
C LEU A 88 -4.65 33.65 0.36
N GLN A 89 -5.20 33.25 1.52
CA GLN A 89 -4.66 32.15 2.31
C GLN A 89 -4.78 30.80 1.59
N TYR A 90 -5.93 30.50 0.99
CA TYR A 90 -6.16 29.21 0.32
C TYR A 90 -5.31 29.06 -0.95
N TRP A 91 -5.18 30.12 -1.76
CA TRP A 91 -4.27 30.11 -2.91
C TRP A 91 -2.81 30.03 -2.49
N GLN A 92 -2.42 30.70 -1.40
CA GLN A 92 -1.07 30.62 -0.88
C GLN A 92 -0.71 29.19 -0.45
N ILE A 93 -1.60 28.49 0.26
CA ILE A 93 -1.45 27.06 0.60
C ILE A 93 -1.30 26.21 -0.67
N PHE A 94 -2.11 26.47 -1.70
CA PHE A 94 -2.01 25.78 -2.99
C PHE A 94 -0.65 26.04 -3.66
N PHE A 95 -0.22 27.29 -3.78
CA PHE A 95 1.04 27.63 -4.44
C PHE A 95 2.25 27.10 -3.68
N TRP A 96 2.30 27.21 -2.35
CA TRP A 96 3.36 26.59 -1.54
C TRP A 96 3.43 25.08 -1.76
N THR A 97 2.28 24.42 -1.92
CA THR A 97 2.22 22.98 -2.22
C THR A 97 2.82 22.67 -3.60
N ILE A 98 2.52 23.47 -4.62
CA ILE A 98 3.06 23.31 -5.97
C ILE A 98 4.56 23.63 -6.01
N GLU A 99 4.99 24.71 -5.38
CA GLU A 99 6.40 25.12 -5.29
C GLU A 99 7.25 24.08 -4.56
N MET A 100 6.73 23.56 -3.43
CA MET A 100 7.33 22.43 -2.71
C MET A 100 7.49 21.22 -3.64
N GLY A 101 6.40 20.83 -4.31
CA GLY A 101 6.40 19.70 -5.25
C GLY A 101 7.43 19.85 -6.36
N LEU A 102 7.45 21.01 -7.03
CA LEU A 102 8.36 21.28 -8.15
C LEU A 102 9.83 21.34 -7.69
N GLY A 103 10.10 22.02 -6.57
CA GLY A 103 11.45 22.14 -6.01
C GLY A 103 12.00 20.79 -5.58
N ALA A 104 11.21 20.00 -4.85
CA ALA A 104 11.59 18.66 -4.43
C ALA A 104 11.79 17.73 -5.63
N ALA A 105 10.89 17.75 -6.62
CA ALA A 105 10.99 16.93 -7.81
C ALA A 105 12.23 17.24 -8.66
N LEU A 106 12.51 18.53 -8.88
CA LEU A 106 13.67 18.99 -9.63
C LEU A 106 14.95 18.60 -8.90
N GLY A 107 15.08 18.98 -7.63
CA GLY A 107 16.30 18.74 -6.86
C GLY A 107 16.60 17.26 -6.65
N SER A 108 15.59 16.45 -6.31
CA SER A 108 15.76 14.99 -6.16
C SER A 108 16.12 14.31 -7.48
N THR A 109 15.56 14.74 -8.61
CA THR A 109 15.89 14.18 -9.93
C THR A 109 17.31 14.58 -10.37
N LEU A 110 17.71 15.83 -10.15
CA LEU A 110 19.07 16.29 -10.45
C LEU A 110 20.10 15.56 -9.57
N LEU A 111 19.82 15.42 -8.28
CA LEU A 111 20.70 14.71 -7.36
C LEU A 111 20.74 13.21 -7.65
N GLY A 112 19.60 12.61 -7.99
CA GLY A 112 19.51 11.23 -8.45
C GLY A 112 20.31 11.00 -9.74
N PHE A 113 20.23 11.93 -10.70
CA PHE A 113 21.02 11.90 -11.92
C PHE A 113 22.52 12.00 -11.63
N LEU A 114 22.94 12.89 -10.74
CA LEU A 114 24.33 13.02 -10.31
C LEU A 114 24.87 11.67 -9.81
N PHE A 115 24.17 11.03 -8.86
CA PHE A 115 24.58 9.72 -8.33
C PHE A 115 24.56 8.62 -9.39
N ALA A 116 23.54 8.60 -10.25
CA ALA A 116 23.39 7.59 -11.30
C ALA A 116 24.53 7.70 -12.33
N TYR A 117 24.82 8.91 -12.79
CA TYR A 117 25.89 9.19 -13.74
C TYR A 117 27.26 8.85 -13.12
N THR A 118 27.53 9.26 -11.88
CA THR A 118 28.78 8.95 -11.18
C THR A 118 28.99 7.45 -11.03
N MET A 119 27.94 6.71 -10.67
CA MET A 119 28.01 5.26 -10.47
C MET A 119 28.25 4.48 -11.76
N VAL A 120 27.60 4.88 -12.87
CA VAL A 120 27.66 4.16 -14.14
C VAL A 120 28.85 4.60 -15.00
N ARG A 121 29.11 5.91 -15.09
CA ARG A 121 30.04 6.50 -16.08
C ARG A 121 31.38 6.97 -15.50
N CYS A 122 31.47 7.26 -14.20
CA CYS A 122 32.67 7.88 -13.61
C CYS A 122 33.64 6.92 -12.91
N ASN A 123 33.36 5.62 -12.85
CA ASN A 123 34.19 4.63 -12.14
C ASN A 123 34.57 5.05 -10.70
N ILE A 124 33.58 5.50 -9.92
CA ILE A 124 33.80 5.94 -8.54
C ILE A 124 34.42 4.83 -7.66
N PRO A 125 35.35 5.16 -6.75
CA PRO A 125 35.83 4.21 -5.74
C PRO A 125 34.71 3.81 -4.76
N PHE A 126 34.87 2.65 -4.12
CA PHE A 126 33.93 2.13 -3.10
C PHE A 126 32.46 2.05 -3.56
N LYS A 127 32.20 1.73 -4.83
CA LYS A 127 30.85 1.69 -5.44
C LYS A 127 29.76 1.06 -4.56
N ARG A 128 30.08 -0.05 -3.88
CA ARG A 128 29.13 -0.74 -2.98
C ARG A 128 28.72 0.12 -1.77
N ILE A 129 29.68 0.82 -1.16
CA ILE A 129 29.44 1.70 -0.01
C ILE A 129 28.68 2.94 -0.48
N VAL A 130 29.11 3.56 -1.59
CA VAL A 130 28.39 4.70 -2.20
C VAL A 130 26.93 4.34 -2.47
N HIS A 131 26.69 3.17 -3.07
CA HIS A 131 25.35 2.68 -3.34
C HIS A 131 24.55 2.48 -2.05
N ALA A 132 25.12 1.80 -1.05
CA ALA A 132 24.44 1.54 0.21
C ALA A 132 24.08 2.83 0.96
N LEU A 133 25.02 3.77 1.06
CA LEU A 133 24.81 5.06 1.72
C LEU A 133 23.79 5.93 1.00
N ALA A 134 23.79 5.91 -0.34
CA ALA A 134 22.79 6.62 -1.13
C ALA A 134 21.37 6.11 -0.88
N LEU A 135 21.19 4.85 -0.48
CA LEU A 135 19.87 4.25 -0.24
C LEU A 135 19.36 4.38 1.20
N VAL A 136 20.18 4.85 2.15
CA VAL A 136 19.79 4.99 3.56
C VAL A 136 18.51 5.84 3.74
N PRO A 137 18.31 6.98 3.03
CA PRO A 137 17.06 7.76 3.13
C PRO A 137 15.79 6.98 2.87
N THR A 138 15.81 6.04 1.92
CA THR A 138 14.64 5.20 1.58
C THR A 138 14.22 4.28 2.74
N ILE A 139 15.16 3.94 3.62
CA ILE A 139 14.99 2.97 4.71
C ILE A 139 14.63 3.69 6.03
N SER A 140 14.90 4.99 6.11
CA SER A 140 14.64 5.80 7.29
C SER A 140 13.20 6.30 7.36
N PRO A 141 12.65 6.55 8.57
CA PRO A 141 11.33 7.16 8.67
C PRO A 141 11.33 8.56 8.03
N PRO A 142 10.20 9.05 7.52
CA PRO A 142 10.13 10.30 6.73
C PRO A 142 10.79 11.48 7.44
N PHE A 143 10.56 11.58 8.75
CA PHE A 143 11.06 12.67 9.58
C PHE A 143 12.51 12.53 10.02
N ALA A 144 13.17 11.39 9.79
CA ALA A 144 14.55 11.21 10.21
C ALA A 144 15.42 12.36 9.70
N ILE A 145 15.28 12.67 8.41
CA ILE A 145 16.04 13.75 7.77
C ILE A 145 15.58 15.13 8.28
N ALA A 146 14.27 15.33 8.53
CA ALA A 146 13.79 16.58 9.13
C ALA A 146 14.39 16.79 10.53
N ILE A 147 14.30 15.79 11.42
CA ILE A 147 14.87 15.81 12.77
C ILE A 147 16.39 16.03 12.69
N ALA A 148 17.10 15.30 11.83
CA ALA A 148 18.54 15.49 11.61
C ALA A 148 18.88 16.94 11.23
N THR A 149 18.09 17.49 10.30
CA THR A 149 18.27 18.84 9.79
C THR A 149 18.02 19.86 10.89
N LEU A 150 17.03 19.66 11.75
CA LEU A 150 16.79 20.52 12.91
C LEU A 150 17.92 20.41 13.95
N LEU A 151 18.40 19.21 14.24
CA LEU A 151 19.50 18.97 15.17
C LEU A 151 20.80 19.64 14.68
N LEU A 152 21.10 19.60 13.38
CA LEU A 152 22.34 20.19 12.86
C LEU A 152 22.20 21.66 12.50
N PHE A 153 21.17 22.01 11.74
CA PHE A 153 21.01 23.30 11.06
C PHE A 153 19.86 24.16 11.61
N GLY A 154 19.08 23.65 12.56
CA GLY A 154 18.03 24.42 13.24
C GLY A 154 18.56 25.64 13.99
N ARG A 155 17.64 26.46 14.53
CA ARG A 155 17.98 27.69 15.26
C ARG A 155 18.95 27.46 16.42
N THR A 156 18.84 26.31 17.08
CA THR A 156 19.73 25.85 18.17
C THR A 156 20.52 24.62 17.75
N GLY A 157 20.72 24.42 16.46
CA GLY A 157 21.42 23.25 15.92
C GLY A 157 22.93 23.32 16.17
N LEU A 158 23.58 22.14 16.23
CA LEU A 158 25.01 22.01 16.52
C LEU A 158 25.87 22.80 15.52
N ILE A 159 25.58 22.66 14.22
CA ILE A 159 26.35 23.35 13.18
C ILE A 159 26.04 24.84 13.17
N THR A 160 24.76 25.21 13.22
CA THR A 160 24.33 26.62 13.18
C THR A 160 24.88 27.41 14.37
N LYS A 161 24.62 26.95 15.60
CA LYS A 161 24.88 27.71 16.82
C LYS A 161 26.30 27.51 17.34
N ASP A 162 26.76 26.26 17.46
CA ASP A 162 28.00 25.95 18.17
C ASP A 162 29.23 25.96 17.25
N ILE A 163 29.09 25.54 15.99
CA ILE A 163 30.21 25.53 15.02
C ILE A 163 30.31 26.85 14.27
N LEU A 164 29.21 27.34 13.70
CA LEU A 164 29.21 28.55 12.87
C LEU A 164 28.90 29.84 13.66
N GLY A 165 28.39 29.74 14.89
CA GLY A 165 28.06 30.91 15.72
C GLY A 165 26.90 31.75 15.18
N ILE A 166 26.07 31.20 14.29
CA ILE A 166 24.97 31.92 13.64
C ILE A 166 23.81 32.06 14.63
N GLN A 167 23.41 33.30 14.89
CA GLN A 167 22.22 33.62 15.67
C GLN A 167 21.17 34.23 14.76
N TYR A 168 20.07 33.50 14.52
CA TYR A 168 18.97 34.01 13.70
C TYR A 168 18.24 35.14 14.43
N LYS A 169 18.13 36.29 13.75
CA LYS A 169 17.27 37.41 14.17
C LYS A 169 15.87 37.23 13.57
N PRO A 170 14.82 37.79 14.19
CA PRO A 170 13.48 37.81 13.59
C PRO A 170 13.53 38.35 12.15
N GLY A 171 13.03 37.57 11.19
CA GLY A 171 13.05 37.90 9.75
C GLY A 171 14.25 37.36 8.95
N MET A 172 15.27 36.79 9.60
CA MET A 172 16.30 36.02 8.88
C MET A 172 15.76 34.66 8.46
N ASN A 173 16.09 34.23 7.24
CA ASN A 173 15.73 32.91 6.76
C ASN A 173 16.53 31.85 7.52
N ASP A 174 15.82 30.95 8.20
CA ASP A 174 16.41 29.81 8.88
C ASP A 174 16.02 28.51 8.16
N VAL A 175 16.27 27.36 8.78
CA VAL A 175 15.95 26.07 8.16
C VAL A 175 14.45 25.75 8.16
N TYR A 176 13.62 26.51 8.88
CA TYR A 176 12.18 26.36 8.85
C TYR A 176 11.60 27.16 7.68
N GLY A 177 10.55 26.64 7.06
CA GLY A 177 9.93 27.24 5.89
C GLY A 177 10.09 26.39 4.64
N LEU A 178 9.75 26.98 3.49
CA LEU A 178 9.70 26.28 2.22
C LEU A 178 11.08 25.78 1.76
N ASP A 179 12.13 26.57 1.96
CA ASP A 179 13.48 26.25 1.50
C ASP A 179 14.04 25.02 2.22
N GLY A 180 13.93 25.00 3.55
CA GLY A 180 14.34 23.84 4.34
C GLY A 180 13.48 22.61 4.09
N LEU A 181 12.18 22.80 3.84
CA LEU A 181 11.28 21.73 3.44
C LEU A 181 11.70 21.09 2.11
N ILE A 182 11.96 21.90 1.09
CA ILE A 182 12.45 21.43 -0.22
C ILE A 182 13.79 20.71 -0.03
N PHE A 183 14.72 21.27 0.75
CA PHE A 183 16.00 20.64 1.05
C PHE A 183 15.84 19.24 1.67
N VAL A 184 15.02 19.11 2.71
CA VAL A 184 14.76 17.82 3.38
C VAL A 184 14.12 16.81 2.42
N GLN A 185 13.19 17.25 1.57
CA GLN A 185 12.54 16.37 0.59
C GLN A 185 13.50 15.94 -0.53
N ILE A 186 14.43 16.79 -0.96
CA ILE A 186 15.46 16.41 -1.92
C ILE A 186 16.29 15.25 -1.38
N ILE A 187 16.78 15.35 -0.13
CA ILE A 187 17.59 14.28 0.49
C ILE A 187 16.74 13.02 0.74
N THR A 188 15.47 13.18 1.08
CA THR A 188 14.55 12.06 1.29
C THR A 188 14.27 11.29 0.01
N PHE A 189 14.05 11.98 -1.11
CA PHE A 189 13.51 11.37 -2.33
C PHE A 189 14.56 11.08 -3.42
N PHE A 190 15.74 11.71 -3.42
CA PHE A 190 16.76 11.45 -4.45
C PHE A 190 17.17 9.98 -4.63
N PRO A 191 17.15 9.09 -3.60
CA PRO A 191 17.58 7.70 -3.82
C PRO A 191 16.65 6.94 -4.77
N VAL A 192 15.35 7.27 -4.75
CA VAL A 192 14.38 6.67 -5.66
C VAL A 192 14.64 7.13 -7.09
N ALA A 193 14.91 8.42 -7.30
CA ALA A 193 15.33 8.96 -8.59
C ALA A 193 16.65 8.34 -9.07
N TYR A 194 17.61 8.16 -8.16
CA TYR A 194 18.89 7.50 -8.41
C TYR A 194 18.72 6.08 -8.96
N LEU A 195 17.87 5.24 -8.34
CA LEU A 195 17.63 3.87 -8.81
C LEU A 195 17.04 3.84 -10.22
N ILE A 196 16.04 4.69 -10.49
CA ILE A 196 15.38 4.78 -11.81
C ILE A 196 16.39 5.23 -12.87
N LEU A 197 17.15 6.28 -12.62
CA LEU A 197 18.08 6.84 -13.60
C LEU A 197 19.30 5.95 -13.81
N ARG A 198 19.78 5.28 -12.76
CA ARG A 198 20.87 4.31 -12.85
C ARG A 198 20.48 3.12 -13.72
N SER A 199 19.32 2.52 -13.46
CA SER A 199 18.86 1.36 -14.23
C SER A 199 18.65 1.68 -15.71
N LEU A 200 18.29 2.92 -16.06
CA LEU A 200 18.19 3.38 -17.44
C LEU A 200 19.55 3.66 -18.07
N LEU A 201 20.46 4.30 -17.34
CA LEU A 201 21.84 4.53 -17.79
C LEU A 201 22.59 3.22 -18.06
N GLU A 202 22.38 2.20 -17.23
CA GLU A 202 22.98 0.86 -17.42
C GLU A 202 22.43 0.12 -18.66
N ARG A 203 21.26 0.53 -19.18
CA ARG A 203 20.63 -0.08 -20.37
C ARG A 203 21.04 0.59 -21.69
N ILE A 204 21.64 1.78 -21.65
CA ILE A 204 22.10 2.47 -22.87
C ILE A 204 23.38 1.79 -23.36
N ASP A 205 23.32 1.18 -24.54
CA ASP A 205 24.47 0.55 -25.18
C ASP A 205 25.58 1.59 -25.44
N PRO A 206 26.79 1.41 -24.89
CA PRO A 206 27.93 2.27 -25.18
C PRO A 206 28.29 2.38 -26.66
N SER A 207 27.93 1.39 -27.49
CA SER A 207 28.27 1.35 -28.92
C SER A 207 27.78 2.59 -29.70
N MET A 208 26.62 3.15 -29.34
CA MET A 208 26.10 4.35 -29.97
C MET A 208 26.93 5.60 -29.64
N GLU A 209 27.43 5.68 -28.40
CA GLU A 209 28.31 6.77 -27.96
C GLU A 209 29.70 6.63 -28.58
N GLU A 210 30.22 5.41 -28.68
CA GLU A 210 31.52 5.10 -29.31
C GLU A 210 31.51 5.33 -30.83
N ALA A 211 30.43 4.97 -31.52
CA ALA A 211 30.24 5.29 -32.93
C ALA A 211 30.22 6.81 -33.16
N ALA A 212 29.51 7.55 -32.31
CA ALA A 212 29.48 9.01 -32.40
C ALA A 212 30.85 9.65 -32.11
N LEU A 213 31.60 9.13 -31.13
CA LEU A 213 33.00 9.54 -30.87
C LEU A 213 33.89 9.28 -32.10
N SER A 214 33.73 8.13 -32.75
CA SER A 214 34.50 7.75 -33.95
C SER A 214 34.21 8.66 -35.14
N LEU A 215 32.98 9.20 -35.23
CA LEU A 215 32.57 10.22 -36.19
C LEU A 215 33.00 11.65 -35.80
N GLY A 216 33.81 11.81 -34.74
CA GLY A 216 34.33 13.11 -34.29
C GLY A 216 33.35 13.95 -33.46
N ALA A 217 32.26 13.36 -32.96
CA ALA A 217 31.34 14.10 -32.09
C ALA A 217 31.98 14.39 -30.73
N SER A 218 31.86 15.65 -30.26
CA SER A 218 32.30 16.01 -28.90
C SER A 218 31.40 15.37 -27.83
N LYS A 219 31.92 15.13 -26.62
CA LYS A 219 31.15 14.51 -25.53
C LYS A 219 29.91 15.30 -25.12
N TRP A 220 29.96 16.63 -25.18
CA TRP A 220 28.78 17.46 -24.96
C TRP A 220 27.73 17.26 -26.06
N ARG A 221 28.17 17.14 -27.32
CA ARG A 221 27.27 16.81 -28.44
C ARG A 221 26.65 15.44 -28.21
N ILE A 222 27.45 14.41 -27.94
CA ILE A 222 26.97 13.05 -27.66
C ILE A 222 25.98 13.04 -26.48
N PHE A 223 26.32 13.71 -25.39
CA PHE A 223 25.43 13.83 -24.25
C PHE A 223 24.10 14.46 -24.65
N ARG A 224 24.11 15.59 -25.36
CA ARG A 224 22.89 16.32 -25.73
C ARG A 224 22.07 15.63 -26.83
N THR A 225 22.70 14.88 -27.74
CA THR A 225 22.02 14.31 -28.92
C THR A 225 21.74 12.82 -28.82
N ILE A 226 22.45 12.08 -27.96
CA ILE A 226 22.29 10.63 -27.80
C ILE A 226 21.87 10.32 -26.36
N THR A 227 22.74 10.60 -25.38
CA THR A 227 22.52 10.17 -23.99
C THR A 227 21.28 10.82 -23.37
N LEU A 228 21.16 12.15 -23.43
CA LEU A 228 20.06 12.90 -22.81
C LEU A 228 18.70 12.60 -23.47
N PRO A 229 18.55 12.56 -24.82
CA PRO A 229 17.29 12.17 -25.45
C PRO A 229 16.84 10.76 -25.08
N LEU A 230 17.76 9.80 -24.99
CA LEU A 230 17.46 8.43 -24.55
C LEU A 230 17.08 8.36 -23.07
N LEU A 231 17.67 9.21 -22.22
CA LEU A 231 17.34 9.30 -20.80
C LEU A 231 16.10 10.17 -20.52
N THR A 232 15.67 11.01 -21.46
CA THR A 232 14.59 11.98 -21.25
C THR A 232 13.29 11.35 -20.74
N PRO A 233 12.80 10.20 -21.26
CA PRO A 233 11.63 9.52 -20.70
C PRO A 233 11.84 9.09 -19.24
N GLY A 234 13.06 8.68 -18.90
CA GLY A 234 13.46 8.33 -17.54
C GLY A 234 13.52 9.50 -16.58
N ILE A 235 14.15 10.59 -17.01
CA ILE A 235 14.25 11.83 -16.25
C ILE A 235 12.86 12.42 -16.02
N ALA A 236 12.04 12.50 -17.07
CA ALA A 236 10.66 12.94 -16.93
C ALA A 236 9.85 12.01 -16.02
N GLY A 237 10.00 10.68 -16.17
CA GLY A 237 9.33 9.70 -15.32
C GLY A 237 9.71 9.82 -13.83
N SER A 238 11.00 10.01 -13.56
CA SER A 238 11.53 10.25 -12.22
C SER A 238 11.00 11.57 -11.65
N PHE A 239 11.10 12.67 -12.41
CA PHE A 239 10.61 13.99 -11.99
C PHE A 239 9.13 13.96 -11.61
N LEU A 240 8.27 13.40 -12.47
CA LEU A 240 6.83 13.31 -12.21
C LEU A 240 6.53 12.42 -10.99
N LEU A 241 7.29 11.33 -10.80
CA LEU A 241 7.15 10.48 -9.61
C LEU A 241 7.54 11.23 -8.33
N MET A 242 8.67 11.94 -8.32
CA MET A 242 9.14 12.70 -7.16
C MET A 242 8.21 13.87 -6.83
N PHE A 243 7.58 14.47 -7.84
CA PHE A 243 6.54 15.48 -7.66
C PHE A 243 5.34 14.89 -6.89
N VAL A 244 4.84 13.73 -7.31
CA VAL A 244 3.72 13.05 -6.63
C VAL A 244 4.10 12.62 -5.21
N GLU A 245 5.30 12.08 -5.00
CA GLU A 245 5.75 11.68 -3.66
C GLU A 245 5.92 12.88 -2.71
N SER A 246 6.38 14.03 -3.22
CA SER A 246 6.46 15.28 -2.46
C SER A 246 5.08 15.81 -2.06
N LEU A 247 4.12 15.83 -2.99
CA LEU A 247 2.73 16.23 -2.70
C LEU A 247 2.03 15.27 -1.71
N ALA A 248 2.43 14.00 -1.70
CA ALA A 248 1.92 12.97 -0.81
C ALA A 248 2.57 12.98 0.58
N ASP A 249 3.64 13.74 0.75
CA ASP A 249 4.37 13.82 2.00
C ASP A 249 3.61 14.69 3.01
N LEU A 250 3.35 14.10 4.16
CA LEU A 250 2.84 14.81 5.33
C LEU A 250 3.94 15.02 6.36
N GLY A 251 4.95 14.15 6.36
CA GLY A 251 5.87 14.05 7.46
C GLY A 251 6.79 15.26 7.56
N ASN A 252 7.54 15.54 6.50
CA ASN A 252 8.47 16.65 6.50
C ASN A 252 7.77 18.02 6.61
N PRO A 253 6.66 18.30 5.90
CA PRO A 253 5.99 19.60 5.99
C PRO A 253 5.52 19.98 7.38
N ILE A 254 5.01 19.03 8.16
CA ILE A 254 4.60 19.28 9.55
C ILE A 254 5.80 19.69 10.42
N PHE A 255 6.96 19.07 10.21
CA PHE A 255 8.13 19.26 11.08
C PHE A 255 8.91 20.53 10.78
N ILE A 256 9.13 20.81 9.49
CA ILE A 256 10.05 21.86 9.05
C ILE A 256 9.35 23.00 8.32
N GLY A 257 8.05 22.89 8.05
CA GLY A 257 7.28 23.90 7.31
C GLY A 257 7.25 25.27 8.00
N GLY A 258 7.40 25.34 9.33
CA GLY A 258 7.44 26.62 10.04
C GLY A 258 6.14 27.41 9.84
N ASN A 259 6.22 28.57 9.18
CA ASN A 259 5.05 29.38 8.80
C ASN A 259 4.40 28.95 7.47
N VAL A 260 5.02 28.04 6.73
CA VAL A 260 4.53 27.52 5.45
C VAL A 260 3.61 26.33 5.71
N THR A 261 2.35 26.47 5.34
CA THR A 261 1.36 25.40 5.43
C THR A 261 1.01 24.91 4.04
N VAL A 262 1.35 23.66 3.74
CA VAL A 262 0.97 22.99 2.48
C VAL A 262 -0.36 22.24 2.64
N LEU A 263 -0.97 21.82 1.53
CA LEU A 263 -2.27 21.14 1.52
C LEU A 263 -2.27 19.87 2.38
N SER A 264 -1.20 19.07 2.36
CA SER A 264 -1.11 17.86 3.19
C SER A 264 -1.22 18.18 4.69
N THR A 265 -0.48 19.18 5.16
CA THR A 265 -0.55 19.68 6.55
C THR A 265 -1.91 20.29 6.86
N GLN A 266 -2.46 21.12 5.97
CA GLN A 266 -3.77 21.75 6.19
C GLN A 266 -4.90 20.72 6.27
N ILE A 267 -4.82 19.66 5.46
CA ILE A 267 -5.73 18.50 5.51
C ILE A 267 -5.63 17.81 6.88
N TRP A 268 -4.42 17.64 7.41
CA TRP A 268 -4.23 17.06 8.74
C TRP A 268 -4.79 17.96 9.86
N ILE A 269 -4.56 19.29 9.80
CA ILE A 269 -5.10 20.26 10.75
C ILE A 269 -6.63 20.26 10.71
N ALA A 270 -7.24 20.22 9.52
CA ALA A 270 -8.69 20.20 9.36
C ALA A 270 -9.33 18.98 10.06
N ILE A 271 -8.65 17.83 10.06
CA ILE A 271 -9.18 16.60 10.67
C ILE A 271 -8.84 16.48 12.15
N ASN A 272 -7.58 16.67 12.54
CA ASN A 272 -7.13 16.43 13.92
C ASN A 272 -7.24 17.66 14.81
N GLY A 273 -7.09 18.86 14.25
CA GLY A 273 -7.22 20.11 14.99
C GLY A 273 -8.66 20.62 15.01
N GLU A 274 -9.30 20.68 13.84
CA GLU A 274 -10.63 21.28 13.67
C GLU A 274 -11.79 20.26 13.70
N PHE A 275 -11.50 18.96 13.67
CA PHE A 275 -12.49 17.87 13.59
C PHE A 275 -13.50 18.01 12.42
N ASN A 276 -13.09 18.70 11.36
CA ASN A 276 -13.92 19.03 10.22
C ASN A 276 -13.62 18.10 9.03
N GLN A 277 -14.37 17.00 8.97
CA GLN A 277 -14.21 15.98 7.93
C GLN A 277 -14.53 16.50 6.53
N GLN A 278 -15.50 17.39 6.40
CA GLN A 278 -15.87 17.98 5.11
C GLN A 278 -14.76 18.87 4.56
N LYS A 279 -14.19 19.75 5.40
CA LYS A 279 -13.04 20.58 5.03
C LYS A 279 -11.86 19.71 4.59
N GLY A 280 -11.53 18.68 5.37
CA GLY A 280 -10.46 17.73 5.02
C GLY A 280 -10.69 17.00 3.69
N ALA A 281 -11.94 16.59 3.41
CA ALA A 281 -12.32 15.95 2.15
C ALA A 281 -12.26 16.92 0.96
N ALA A 282 -12.75 18.16 1.11
CA ALA A 282 -12.70 19.17 0.07
C ALA A 282 -11.25 19.55 -0.30
N LEU A 283 -10.39 19.78 0.70
CA LEU A 283 -8.97 20.05 0.48
C LEU A 283 -8.23 18.84 -0.13
N SER A 284 -8.62 17.63 0.24
CA SER A 284 -8.11 16.40 -0.38
C SER A 284 -8.42 16.35 -1.87
N LEU A 285 -9.59 16.84 -2.32
CA LEU A 285 -9.91 16.92 -3.75
C LEU A 285 -9.04 17.94 -4.48
N ILE A 286 -8.76 19.08 -3.86
CA ILE A 286 -7.83 20.06 -4.42
C ILE A 286 -6.42 19.49 -4.59
N LEU A 287 -5.93 18.73 -3.60
CA LEU A 287 -4.63 18.04 -3.69
C LEU A 287 -4.65 16.87 -4.70
N LEU A 288 -5.78 16.19 -4.85
CA LEU A 288 -5.93 15.08 -5.78
C LEU A 288 -5.73 15.54 -7.24
N LEU A 289 -6.22 16.71 -7.61
CA LEU A 289 -6.16 17.22 -8.99
C LEU A 289 -4.73 17.27 -9.58
N PRO A 290 -3.73 17.96 -8.97
CA PRO A 290 -2.38 17.99 -9.52
C PRO A 290 -1.74 16.59 -9.52
N THR A 291 -1.94 15.78 -8.49
CA THR A 291 -1.35 14.43 -8.41
C THR A 291 -1.91 13.49 -9.48
N LEU A 292 -3.22 13.49 -9.69
CA LEU A 292 -3.88 12.67 -10.70
C LEU A 292 -3.53 13.15 -12.11
N THR A 293 -3.46 14.47 -12.32
CA THR A 293 -3.04 15.06 -13.60
C THR A 293 -1.63 14.59 -13.96
N VAL A 294 -0.68 14.72 -13.03
CA VAL A 294 0.70 14.27 -13.24
C VAL A 294 0.78 12.76 -13.46
N PHE A 295 0.04 11.97 -12.69
CA PHE A 295 -0.03 10.52 -12.90
C PHE A 295 -0.57 10.16 -14.30
N LEU A 296 -1.63 10.82 -14.77
CA LEU A 296 -2.18 10.61 -16.10
C LEU A 296 -1.18 11.00 -17.19
N VAL A 297 -0.48 12.13 -17.03
CA VAL A 297 0.60 12.55 -17.95
C VAL A 297 1.74 11.53 -17.97
N GLN A 298 2.18 11.05 -16.81
CA GLN A 298 3.22 10.03 -16.68
C GLN A 298 2.80 8.72 -17.36
N ARG A 299 1.54 8.30 -17.16
CA ARG A 299 0.98 7.04 -17.69
C ARG A 299 0.78 7.09 -19.21
N TYR A 300 0.22 8.16 -19.74
CA TYR A 300 -0.20 8.21 -21.15
C TYR A 300 0.82 8.85 -22.08
N TRP A 301 1.64 9.80 -21.62
CA TRP A 301 2.57 10.54 -22.49
C TRP A 301 4.02 10.11 -22.31
N VAL A 302 4.50 9.99 -21.08
CA VAL A 302 5.92 9.66 -20.80
C VAL A 302 6.20 8.17 -21.02
N SER A 303 5.34 7.30 -20.47
CA SER A 303 5.56 5.84 -20.52
C SER A 303 5.46 5.22 -21.93
N ARG A 304 4.90 5.94 -22.92
CA ARG A 304 4.80 5.47 -24.32
C ARG A 304 6.05 5.74 -25.14
N LYS A 305 6.93 6.64 -24.70
CA LYS A 305 8.17 7.01 -25.40
C LYS A 305 9.35 6.13 -24.96
N SER A 306 9.14 4.82 -24.84
CA SER A 306 10.23 3.87 -24.62
C SER A 306 11.06 3.81 -25.90
N TYR A 307 12.17 4.54 -25.95
CA TYR A 307 13.20 4.31 -26.94
C TYR A 307 13.84 2.97 -26.59
N ILE A 308 13.31 1.90 -27.18
CA ILE A 308 13.95 0.59 -27.18
C ILE A 308 15.29 0.82 -27.87
N ALA A 309 16.38 0.90 -27.10
CA ALA A 309 17.71 0.74 -27.66
C ALA A 309 17.70 -0.61 -28.37
N VAL A 310 17.89 -0.55 -29.68
CA VAL A 310 17.69 -1.64 -30.65
C VAL A 310 18.29 -2.96 -30.13
N THR A 311 17.41 -3.95 -29.96
CA THR A 311 17.49 -5.43 -30.00
C THR A 311 18.84 -6.20 -30.08
N GLY A 312 19.98 -5.64 -29.73
CA GLY A 312 21.25 -6.37 -29.60
C GLY A 312 21.39 -6.99 -28.22
N LYS A 313 21.92 -8.24 -28.13
CA LYS A 313 22.50 -8.71 -26.87
C LYS A 313 23.53 -7.67 -26.43
N PRO A 314 23.55 -7.23 -25.15
CA PRO A 314 24.58 -6.32 -24.68
C PRO A 314 25.94 -6.96 -24.98
N THR A 315 26.69 -6.38 -25.91
CA THR A 315 28.09 -6.73 -26.10
C THR A 315 28.77 -6.43 -24.78
N GLY A 316 29.44 -7.43 -24.18
CA GLY A 316 30.03 -7.37 -22.84
C GLY A 316 31.17 -6.36 -22.65
N GLY A 317 31.21 -5.26 -23.41
CA GLY A 317 32.03 -4.09 -23.13
C GLY A 317 31.37 -3.29 -22.00
N GLY A 318 32.09 -3.14 -20.88
CA GLY A 318 31.59 -2.35 -19.75
C GLY A 318 31.16 -0.95 -20.16
N ALA A 319 30.24 -0.35 -19.39
CA ALA A 319 29.78 1.02 -19.61
C ALA A 319 30.95 1.95 -19.91
N GLY A 320 31.01 2.53 -21.12
CA GLY A 320 32.11 3.38 -21.55
C GLY A 320 32.36 4.47 -20.50
N PHE A 321 33.54 4.45 -19.89
CA PHE A 321 33.90 5.37 -18.82
C PHE A 321 34.27 6.75 -19.38
N VAL A 322 33.93 7.80 -18.62
CA VAL A 322 34.41 9.15 -18.90
C VAL A 322 35.92 9.20 -18.65
N LYS A 323 36.69 9.39 -19.73
CA LYS A 323 38.16 9.44 -19.70
C LYS A 323 38.71 10.75 -19.15
N GLU A 324 37.97 11.86 -19.26
CA GLU A 324 38.43 13.18 -18.83
C GLU A 324 38.48 13.26 -17.30
N PRO A 325 39.66 13.55 -16.72
CA PRO A 325 39.83 13.52 -15.28
C PRO A 325 39.05 14.63 -14.56
N VAL A 326 38.87 15.79 -15.19
CA VAL A 326 38.18 16.94 -14.59
C VAL A 326 36.68 16.65 -14.43
N ILE A 327 35.98 16.29 -15.51
CA ILE A 327 34.54 15.98 -15.46
C ILE A 327 34.29 14.83 -14.47
N ARG A 328 35.08 13.76 -14.59
CA ARG A 328 35.00 12.61 -13.68
C ARG A 328 35.24 13.03 -12.22
N GLY A 329 36.28 13.81 -11.98
CA GLY A 329 36.65 14.30 -10.65
C GLY A 329 35.57 15.18 -10.02
N THR A 330 34.97 16.09 -10.79
CA THR A 330 33.87 16.95 -10.33
C THR A 330 32.64 16.14 -9.91
N PHE A 331 32.19 15.20 -10.75
CA PHE A 331 31.04 14.34 -10.43
C PHE A 331 31.30 13.50 -9.17
N ILE A 332 32.49 12.90 -9.06
CA ILE A 332 32.90 12.14 -7.87
C ILE A 332 32.95 13.03 -6.63
N ALA A 333 33.53 14.22 -6.72
CA ALA A 333 33.65 15.16 -5.60
C ALA A 333 32.27 15.62 -5.11
N LEU A 334 31.36 15.98 -6.03
CA LEU A 334 29.98 16.35 -5.68
C LEU A 334 29.22 15.19 -5.04
N THR A 335 29.36 13.97 -5.57
CA THR A 335 28.77 12.77 -4.96
C THR A 335 29.30 12.55 -3.54
N PHE A 336 30.61 12.66 -3.31
CA PHE A 336 31.17 12.53 -1.97
C PHE A 336 30.77 13.65 -1.01
N LEU A 337 30.61 14.88 -1.49
CA LEU A 337 30.12 16.00 -0.68
C LEU A 337 28.68 15.74 -0.19
N VAL A 338 27.81 15.25 -1.07
CA VAL A 338 26.44 14.89 -0.68
C VAL A 338 26.44 13.68 0.26
N LEU A 339 27.29 12.68 0.02
CA LEU A 339 27.42 11.55 0.94
C LEU A 339 27.89 11.99 2.33
N LEU A 340 28.82 12.95 2.41
CA LEU A 340 29.25 13.52 3.68
C LEU A 340 28.09 14.21 4.39
N LEU A 341 27.25 14.96 3.67
CA LEU A 341 26.03 15.54 4.22
C LEU A 341 25.05 14.48 4.73
N VAL A 342 24.80 13.43 3.96
CA VAL A 342 23.93 12.31 4.36
C VAL A 342 24.47 11.65 5.64
N ILE A 343 25.76 11.34 5.69
CA ILE A 343 26.42 10.78 6.87
C ILE A 343 26.24 11.73 8.06
N ALA A 344 26.51 13.03 7.88
CA ALA A 344 26.38 14.02 8.94
C ALA A 344 24.95 14.04 9.50
N LEU A 345 23.91 14.03 8.65
CA LEU A 345 22.51 13.99 9.06
C LEU A 345 22.21 12.74 9.92
N TYR A 346 22.60 11.55 9.48
CA TYR A 346 22.35 10.32 10.26
C TYR A 346 23.17 10.25 11.54
N THR A 347 24.41 10.75 11.53
CA THR A 347 25.20 10.94 12.74
C THR A 347 24.52 11.92 13.69
N GLY A 348 23.92 13.00 13.18
CA GLY A 348 23.14 13.96 13.97
C GLY A 348 21.97 13.31 14.70
N ILE A 349 21.18 12.47 14.01
CA ILE A 349 20.08 11.71 14.66
C ILE A 349 20.64 10.75 15.71
N PHE A 350 21.68 10.00 15.37
CA PHE A 350 22.27 9.04 16.29
C PHE A 350 22.79 9.73 17.55
N LEU A 351 23.56 10.81 17.41
CA LEU A 351 24.04 11.61 18.53
C LEU A 351 22.87 12.24 19.30
N GLY A 352 21.89 12.80 18.61
CA GLY A 352 20.68 13.36 19.22
C GLY A 352 19.92 12.35 20.08
N SER A 353 19.92 11.08 19.69
CA SER A 353 19.28 10.00 20.45
C SER A 353 19.98 9.63 21.76
N ILE A 354 21.27 9.95 21.89
CA ILE A 354 22.10 9.62 23.07
C ILE A 354 22.50 10.86 23.87
N THR A 355 21.93 12.03 23.60
CA THR A 355 22.22 13.28 24.33
C THR A 355 21.04 13.73 25.18
N LYS A 356 21.31 14.16 26.42
CA LYS A 356 20.27 14.63 27.35
C LYS A 356 19.34 15.70 26.76
N LEU A 357 19.94 16.78 26.25
CA LEU A 357 19.18 17.91 25.74
C LEU A 357 19.98 18.59 24.63
N TRP A 358 19.68 18.23 23.39
CA TRP A 358 20.41 18.75 22.24
C TRP A 358 20.41 20.29 22.18
N GLY A 359 21.57 20.90 21.88
CA GLY A 359 21.74 22.37 21.82
C GLY A 359 21.93 23.08 23.16
N ILE A 360 21.84 22.33 24.28
CA ILE A 360 22.03 22.83 25.66
C ILE A 360 23.01 21.95 26.44
N ASN A 361 22.75 20.64 26.50
CA ASN A 361 23.56 19.67 27.22
C ASN A 361 23.80 18.41 26.37
N TYR A 362 25.02 18.31 25.84
CA TYR A 362 25.51 17.19 25.04
C TYR A 362 26.02 15.99 25.86
N SER A 363 25.80 15.96 27.18
CA SER A 363 26.17 14.79 27.99
C SER A 363 25.45 13.54 27.52
N LEU A 364 26.17 12.43 27.48
CA LEU A 364 25.62 11.14 27.07
C LEU A 364 24.52 10.67 28.02
N ASP A 365 23.40 10.27 27.45
CA ASP A 365 22.25 9.75 28.17
C ASP A 365 21.51 8.69 27.35
N LEU A 366 21.40 7.49 27.92
CA LEU A 366 20.69 6.35 27.34
C LEU A 366 19.26 6.22 27.87
N THR A 367 18.81 7.14 28.73
CA THR A 367 17.43 7.15 29.24
C THR A 367 16.41 7.19 28.12
N HIS A 368 16.67 7.88 27.00
CA HIS A 368 15.78 7.92 25.84
C HIS A 368 15.49 6.53 25.27
N TYR A 369 16.49 5.63 25.21
CA TYR A 369 16.29 4.24 24.78
C TYR A 369 15.50 3.44 25.83
N GLY A 370 15.77 3.67 27.12
CA GLY A 370 14.98 3.08 28.20
C GLY A 370 13.50 3.51 28.17
N THR A 371 13.24 4.79 27.93
CA THR A 371 11.89 5.35 27.73
C THR A 371 11.25 4.82 26.45
N ALA A 372 11.99 4.75 25.35
CA ALA A 372 11.49 4.22 24.09
C ALA A 372 11.06 2.75 24.20
N LEU A 373 11.87 1.91 24.84
CA LEU A 373 11.57 0.50 25.07
C LEU A 373 10.55 0.25 26.20
N SER A 374 10.28 1.24 27.04
CA SER A 374 9.30 1.10 28.12
C SER A 374 7.95 1.73 27.81
N ARG A 375 7.86 2.81 27.02
CA ARG A 375 6.59 3.44 26.61
C ARG A 375 6.18 3.06 25.18
N GLY A 376 7.14 2.91 24.28
CA GLY A 376 6.89 2.72 22.85
C GLY A 376 7.00 1.28 22.37
N LEU A 377 7.31 0.30 23.23
CA LEU A 377 7.51 -1.10 22.81
C LEU A 377 6.30 -1.67 22.10
N LYS A 378 5.08 -1.42 22.59
CA LYS A 378 3.86 -1.83 21.90
C LYS A 378 3.80 -1.31 20.46
N ALA A 379 4.12 -0.03 20.25
CA ALA A 379 4.11 0.58 18.91
C ALA A 379 5.20 -0.01 18.00
N ILE A 380 6.39 -0.27 18.55
CA ILE A 380 7.50 -0.92 17.84
C ILE A 380 7.08 -2.33 17.37
N LEU A 381 6.53 -3.12 18.29
CA LEU A 381 6.08 -4.48 18.04
C LEU A 381 4.93 -4.52 17.03
N ASP A 382 3.88 -3.72 17.24
CA ASP A 382 2.70 -3.70 16.35
C ASP A 382 3.04 -3.21 14.94
N THR A 383 3.90 -2.18 14.81
CA THR A 383 4.34 -1.71 13.50
C THR A 383 5.10 -2.78 12.74
N THR A 384 6.01 -3.47 13.43
CA THR A 384 6.83 -4.55 12.84
C THR A 384 5.95 -5.74 12.44
N PHE A 385 5.04 -6.15 13.33
CA PHE A 385 4.12 -7.26 13.09
C PHE A 385 3.15 -6.98 11.94
N LEU A 386 2.49 -5.81 11.94
CA LEU A 386 1.55 -5.45 10.87
C LEU A 386 2.26 -5.23 9.53
N SER A 387 3.46 -4.66 9.52
CA SER A 387 4.28 -4.54 8.30
C SER A 387 4.70 -5.91 7.77
N GLY A 388 5.13 -6.81 8.65
CA GLY A 388 5.48 -8.20 8.33
C GLY A 388 4.30 -8.99 7.77
N LEU A 389 3.09 -8.74 8.27
CA LEU A 389 1.86 -9.40 7.80
C LEU A 389 1.34 -8.80 6.49
N ALA A 390 1.36 -7.47 6.33
CA ALA A 390 0.86 -6.79 5.13
C ALA A 390 1.74 -7.03 3.90
N THR A 391 3.05 -7.17 4.09
CA THR A 391 4.04 -7.38 3.01
C THR A 391 3.71 -8.57 2.09
N PRO A 392 3.54 -9.80 2.61
CA PRO A 392 3.19 -10.94 1.76
C PRO A 392 1.78 -10.81 1.16
N ILE A 393 0.82 -10.19 1.87
CA ILE A 393 -0.53 -9.94 1.34
C ILE A 393 -0.45 -9.06 0.10
N ALA A 394 0.28 -7.95 0.18
CA ALA A 394 0.46 -7.01 -0.91
C ALA A 394 1.23 -7.63 -2.08
N GLY A 395 2.31 -8.37 -1.76
CA GLY A 395 3.08 -9.11 -2.74
C GLY A 395 2.19 -10.06 -3.53
N ILE A 396 1.50 -10.99 -2.85
CA ILE A 396 0.65 -12.01 -3.47
C ILE A 396 -0.45 -11.36 -4.30
N ALA A 397 -1.16 -10.36 -3.74
CA ALA A 397 -2.19 -9.64 -4.48
C ALA A 397 -1.62 -8.97 -5.73
N GLY A 398 -0.46 -8.32 -5.63
CA GLY A 398 0.23 -7.69 -6.75
C GLY A 398 0.68 -8.68 -7.82
N MET A 399 1.15 -9.87 -7.42
CA MET A 399 1.51 -10.95 -8.34
C MET A 399 0.29 -11.51 -9.08
N VAL A 400 -0.83 -11.73 -8.38
CA VAL A 400 -2.08 -12.18 -9.00
C VAL A 400 -2.57 -11.14 -9.99
N ILE A 401 -2.59 -9.86 -9.61
CA ILE A 401 -2.96 -8.76 -10.51
C ILE A 401 -2.02 -8.70 -11.72
N ALA A 402 -0.70 -8.78 -11.52
CA ALA A 402 0.28 -8.77 -12.59
C ALA A 402 0.08 -9.94 -13.56
N TYR A 403 -0.16 -11.16 -13.05
CA TYR A 403 -0.44 -12.32 -13.87
C TYR A 403 -1.74 -12.15 -14.68
N LEU A 404 -2.81 -11.66 -14.05
CA LEU A 404 -4.08 -11.37 -14.73
C LEU A 404 -3.89 -10.31 -15.83
N VAL A 405 -3.16 -9.24 -15.54
CA VAL A 405 -2.92 -8.13 -16.49
C VAL A 405 -1.95 -8.53 -17.60
N VAL A 406 -0.95 -9.38 -17.39
CA VAL A 406 0.00 -9.73 -18.46
C VAL A 406 -0.50 -10.92 -19.27
N ARG A 407 -0.89 -12.01 -18.61
CA ARG A 407 -1.16 -13.30 -19.26
C ARG A 407 -2.60 -13.50 -19.69
N LYS A 408 -3.55 -12.73 -19.15
CA LYS A 408 -4.97 -12.88 -19.48
C LYS A 408 -5.53 -11.68 -20.25
N THR A 409 -6.53 -11.95 -21.06
CA THR A 409 -7.31 -10.97 -21.82
C THR A 409 -8.74 -11.01 -21.29
N PHE A 410 -9.21 -9.88 -20.74
CA PHE A 410 -10.53 -9.79 -20.15
C PHE A 410 -11.06 -8.36 -20.18
N SER A 411 -12.39 -8.24 -20.20
CA SER A 411 -13.06 -6.95 -20.09
C SER A 411 -12.79 -6.29 -18.74
N GLY A 412 -12.23 -5.08 -18.75
CA GLY A 412 -11.86 -4.36 -17.54
C GLY A 412 -10.41 -4.55 -17.10
N LYS A 413 -9.58 -5.27 -17.88
CA LYS A 413 -8.14 -5.40 -17.65
C LYS A 413 -7.42 -4.06 -17.43
N GLU A 414 -7.73 -3.06 -18.26
CA GLU A 414 -7.15 -1.72 -18.10
C GLU A 414 -7.62 -1.03 -16.81
N ALA A 415 -8.86 -1.28 -16.36
CA ALA A 415 -9.38 -0.73 -15.11
C ALA A 415 -8.71 -1.38 -13.90
N VAL A 416 -8.45 -2.69 -13.94
CA VAL A 416 -7.67 -3.40 -12.92
C VAL A 416 -6.25 -2.85 -12.87
N ASP A 417 -5.55 -2.77 -14.01
CA ASP A 417 -4.20 -2.19 -14.03
C ASP A 417 -4.20 -0.72 -13.57
N PHE A 418 -5.18 0.09 -13.97
CA PHE A 418 -5.30 1.48 -13.53
C PHE A 418 -5.51 1.58 -12.00
N ALA A 419 -6.49 0.87 -11.47
CA ALA A 419 -6.83 0.91 -10.04
C ALA A 419 -5.70 0.33 -9.17
N SER A 420 -4.94 -0.66 -9.65
CA SER A 420 -3.80 -1.20 -8.88
C SER A 420 -2.63 -0.22 -8.79
N ASN A 421 -2.48 0.67 -9.76
CA ASN A 421 -1.48 1.74 -9.73
C ASN A 421 -1.96 2.97 -8.92
N LEU A 422 -3.26 3.11 -8.69
CA LEU A 422 -3.86 4.29 -8.05
C LEU A 422 -3.43 4.46 -6.58
N GLY A 423 -3.17 3.37 -5.85
CA GLY A 423 -2.61 3.43 -4.49
C GLY A 423 -1.21 4.07 -4.40
N GLY A 424 -0.50 4.13 -5.53
CA GLY A 424 0.78 4.79 -5.69
C GLY A 424 0.64 6.26 -6.04
N ALA A 425 -0.35 6.56 -6.89
CA ALA A 425 -0.62 7.89 -7.44
C ALA A 425 -1.32 8.83 -6.45
N VAL A 426 -2.16 8.28 -5.58
CA VAL A 426 -2.94 9.08 -4.64
C VAL A 426 -2.14 9.33 -3.35
N PRO A 427 -2.05 10.59 -2.89
CA PRO A 427 -1.51 10.94 -1.58
C PRO A 427 -2.05 10.08 -0.44
N GLY A 428 -1.15 9.65 0.44
CA GLY A 428 -1.53 8.83 1.59
C GLY A 428 -2.50 9.55 2.53
N THR A 429 -2.42 10.88 2.63
CA THR A 429 -3.36 11.69 3.43
C THR A 429 -4.80 11.55 2.93
N ILE A 430 -5.00 11.57 1.60
CA ILE A 430 -6.30 11.39 0.95
C ILE A 430 -6.83 9.97 1.20
N LEU A 431 -5.97 8.95 1.09
CA LEU A 431 -6.35 7.57 1.41
C LEU A 431 -6.69 7.40 2.89
N GLY A 432 -5.91 7.97 3.81
CA GLY A 432 -6.14 7.92 5.25
C GLY A 432 -7.49 8.51 5.65
N ILE A 433 -7.81 9.70 5.11
CA ILE A 433 -9.11 10.34 5.31
C ILE A 433 -10.22 9.54 4.66
N GLY A 434 -10.01 9.06 3.42
CA GLY A 434 -10.95 8.20 2.73
C GLY A 434 -11.27 6.96 3.55
N TYR A 435 -10.28 6.36 4.22
CA TYR A 435 -10.50 5.23 5.10
C TYR A 435 -11.31 5.56 6.35
N ILE A 436 -11.06 6.70 7.01
CA ILE A 436 -11.91 7.15 8.12
C ILE A 436 -13.36 7.31 7.64
N ILE A 437 -13.59 8.07 6.56
CA ILE A 437 -14.93 8.40 6.06
C ILE A 437 -15.66 7.16 5.51
N ALA A 438 -14.91 6.21 4.94
CA ALA A 438 -15.45 5.00 4.33
C ALA A 438 -15.78 3.90 5.35
N PHE A 439 -14.99 3.78 6.42
CA PHE A 439 -15.03 2.61 7.30
C PHE A 439 -15.33 2.93 8.77
N ILE A 440 -15.64 4.18 9.12
CA ILE A 440 -16.25 4.49 10.42
C ILE A 440 -17.65 3.88 10.50
N GLN A 441 -18.43 4.01 9.43
CA GLN A 441 -19.70 3.32 9.18
C GLN A 441 -19.78 3.06 7.67
N ALA A 442 -19.49 1.84 7.24
CA ALA A 442 -19.53 1.53 5.82
C ALA A 442 -20.99 1.50 5.32
N PRO A 443 -21.33 2.19 4.22
CA PRO A 443 -22.66 2.12 3.63
C PRO A 443 -22.98 0.68 3.23
N LEU A 444 -24.17 0.22 3.63
CA LEU A 444 -24.65 -1.15 3.37
C LEU A 444 -24.55 -1.52 1.88
N VAL A 445 -24.77 -0.55 0.99
CA VAL A 445 -24.69 -0.74 -0.48
C VAL A 445 -23.35 -1.35 -0.90
N VAL A 446 -22.23 -0.94 -0.31
CA VAL A 446 -20.89 -1.43 -0.68
C VAL A 446 -20.72 -2.89 -0.27
N VAL A 447 -21.17 -3.22 0.94
CA VAL A 447 -21.13 -4.58 1.47
C VAL A 447 -22.02 -5.49 0.62
N VAL A 448 -23.20 -5.01 0.22
CA VAL A 448 -24.11 -5.70 -0.69
C VAL A 448 -23.46 -5.92 -2.06
N LEU A 449 -22.80 -4.92 -2.66
CA LEU A 449 -22.16 -5.08 -3.97
C LEU A 449 -21.06 -6.15 -3.96
N ILE A 450 -20.20 -6.16 -2.93
CA ILE A 450 -19.16 -7.18 -2.76
C ILE A 450 -19.81 -8.54 -2.53
N TYR A 451 -20.78 -8.61 -1.62
CA TYR A 451 -21.52 -9.84 -1.33
C TYR A 451 -22.17 -10.43 -2.57
N VAL A 452 -22.90 -9.63 -3.35
CA VAL A 452 -23.60 -10.06 -4.57
C VAL A 452 -22.63 -10.64 -5.58
N ALA A 453 -21.46 -10.02 -5.78
CA ALA A 453 -20.44 -10.54 -6.70
C ALA A 453 -19.92 -11.92 -6.27
N LEU A 454 -19.67 -12.11 -4.97
CA LEU A 454 -19.21 -13.39 -4.41
C LEU A 454 -20.33 -14.46 -4.37
N ALA A 455 -21.55 -14.05 -4.01
CA ALA A 455 -22.73 -14.89 -3.98
C ALA A 455 -23.08 -15.40 -5.38
N PHE A 456 -22.94 -14.57 -6.41
CA PHE A 456 -23.14 -14.97 -7.80
C PHE A 456 -22.13 -16.05 -8.23
N TYR A 457 -20.86 -15.94 -7.79
CA TYR A 457 -19.86 -16.99 -8.01
C TYR A 457 -20.26 -18.31 -7.35
N LEU A 458 -20.69 -18.27 -6.08
CA LEU A 458 -21.21 -19.45 -5.38
C LEU A 458 -22.45 -20.05 -6.08
N CYS A 459 -23.40 -19.23 -6.52
CA CYS A 459 -24.59 -19.70 -7.23
C CYS A 459 -24.24 -20.34 -8.58
N ASN A 460 -23.27 -19.78 -9.31
CA ASN A 460 -22.75 -20.38 -10.55
C ASN A 460 -22.08 -21.74 -10.31
N ALA A 461 -21.40 -21.91 -9.17
CA ALA A 461 -20.86 -23.19 -8.77
C ALA A 461 -21.98 -24.18 -8.42
N GLY A 462 -23.07 -23.73 -7.80
CA GLY A 462 -24.19 -24.53 -7.31
C GLY A 462 -25.16 -25.06 -8.36
N ALA A 463 -25.55 -24.24 -9.34
CA ALA A 463 -26.56 -24.61 -10.34
C ALA A 463 -26.16 -24.25 -11.78
N ARG A 464 -26.66 -25.02 -12.76
CA ARG A 464 -26.43 -24.76 -14.19
C ARG A 464 -27.46 -23.82 -14.81
N GLU A 465 -28.72 -23.94 -14.40
CA GLU A 465 -29.84 -23.15 -14.93
C GLU A 465 -29.94 -21.77 -14.26
N LEU A 466 -30.28 -20.75 -15.04
CA LEU A 466 -30.37 -19.37 -14.56
C LEU A 466 -31.45 -19.20 -13.47
N TRP A 467 -32.63 -19.80 -13.65
CA TRP A 467 -33.71 -19.74 -12.67
C TRP A 467 -33.35 -20.41 -11.34
N ALA A 468 -32.70 -21.57 -11.40
CA ALA A 468 -32.20 -22.25 -10.20
C ALA A 468 -31.14 -21.39 -9.47
N ARG A 469 -30.25 -20.70 -10.19
CA ARG A 469 -29.28 -19.76 -9.59
C ARG A 469 -29.96 -18.59 -8.90
N ALA A 470 -30.97 -18.00 -9.54
CA ALA A 470 -31.73 -16.90 -8.96
C ALA A 470 -32.47 -17.35 -7.70
N LEU A 471 -33.11 -18.52 -7.74
CA LEU A 471 -33.80 -19.08 -6.58
C LEU A 471 -32.82 -19.33 -5.42
N ILE A 472 -31.66 -19.94 -5.68
CA ILE A 472 -30.62 -20.15 -4.66
C ILE A 472 -30.16 -18.82 -4.07
N PHE A 473 -29.89 -17.83 -4.92
CA PHE A 473 -29.44 -16.51 -4.49
C PHE A 473 -30.46 -15.85 -3.55
N PHE A 474 -31.72 -15.74 -3.97
CA PHE A 474 -32.75 -15.08 -3.15
C PHE A 474 -33.05 -15.88 -1.88
N THR A 475 -33.25 -17.19 -1.97
CA THR A 475 -33.59 -18.02 -0.80
C THR A 475 -32.46 -18.04 0.23
N GLY A 476 -31.21 -18.25 -0.19
CA GLY A 476 -30.06 -18.26 0.72
C GLY A 476 -29.77 -16.89 1.32
N THR A 477 -29.85 -15.82 0.51
CA THR A 477 -29.62 -14.45 1.01
C THR A 477 -30.70 -14.02 1.99
N ILE A 478 -31.98 -14.22 1.64
CA ILE A 478 -33.12 -13.86 2.53
C ILE A 478 -33.05 -14.66 3.82
N ALA A 479 -32.78 -15.97 3.75
CA ALA A 479 -32.64 -16.78 4.96
C ALA A 479 -31.48 -16.31 5.83
N GLY A 480 -30.32 -15.98 5.24
CA GLY A 480 -29.15 -15.52 6.00
C GLY A 480 -29.36 -14.16 6.66
N VAL A 481 -29.97 -13.21 5.94
CA VAL A 481 -30.35 -11.90 6.51
C VAL A 481 -31.43 -12.08 7.58
N ALA A 482 -32.40 -12.98 7.36
CA ALA A 482 -33.46 -13.25 8.32
C ALA A 482 -32.93 -13.78 9.66
N ILE A 483 -31.91 -14.66 9.61
CA ILE A 483 -31.24 -15.18 10.80
C ILE A 483 -30.60 -14.07 11.66
N ASN A 484 -30.25 -12.93 11.07
CA ASN A 484 -29.71 -11.81 11.83
C ASN A 484 -30.77 -11.13 12.70
N PHE A 485 -32.05 -11.15 12.31
CA PHE A 485 -33.13 -10.62 13.14
C PHE A 485 -33.31 -11.38 14.46
N LEU A 486 -32.87 -12.64 14.54
CA LEU A 486 -32.89 -13.43 15.78
C LEU A 486 -31.84 -12.98 16.80
N GLY A 487 -30.83 -12.18 16.41
CA GLY A 487 -29.69 -11.85 17.28
C GLY A 487 -29.36 -10.36 17.45
N LEU A 488 -30.17 -9.46 16.90
CA LEU A 488 -29.92 -8.02 16.92
C LEU A 488 -30.47 -7.36 18.20
N ASN A 489 -29.78 -7.53 19.33
CA ASN A 489 -29.91 -6.57 20.45
C ASN A 489 -28.71 -6.48 21.39
N ALA A 490 -27.49 -6.49 20.85
CA ALA A 490 -26.26 -6.33 21.63
C ALA A 490 -25.49 -5.06 21.24
N LYS A 491 -26.02 -3.89 21.66
CA LYS A 491 -25.37 -2.58 21.95
C LYS A 491 -26.18 -1.37 21.44
N GLY A 492 -27.22 -0.99 22.18
CA GLY A 492 -27.55 0.42 22.45
C GLY A 492 -27.68 1.43 21.30
N ARG A 493 -28.14 1.04 20.10
CA ARG A 493 -28.54 1.99 19.04
C ARG A 493 -29.99 1.76 18.65
N GLN A 494 -30.86 2.66 19.12
CA GLN A 494 -32.27 2.97 18.81
C GLN A 494 -33.29 1.81 18.62
N PRO A 495 -34.56 2.02 19.02
CA PRO A 495 -35.52 0.94 19.16
C PRO A 495 -35.91 0.40 17.78
N LEU A 496 -35.73 -0.91 17.59
CA LEU A 496 -36.22 -1.69 16.43
C LEU A 496 -37.73 -1.50 16.16
N ALA A 497 -38.47 -0.84 17.06
CA ALA A 497 -39.90 -0.57 16.98
C ALA A 497 -40.32 0.54 15.98
N ALA A 498 -39.39 1.32 15.41
CA ALA A 498 -39.73 2.43 14.50
C ALA A 498 -39.76 2.06 13.01
N ASN A 499 -39.28 0.86 12.63
CA ASN A 499 -39.28 0.41 11.25
C ASN A 499 -40.45 -0.55 10.98
N PRO A 500 -41.47 -0.16 10.18
CA PRO A 500 -42.67 -0.97 9.97
C PRO A 500 -42.40 -2.32 9.28
N LEU A 501 -41.24 -2.51 8.65
CA LEU A 501 -40.83 -3.79 8.06
C LEU A 501 -40.25 -4.79 9.07
N ILE A 502 -39.84 -4.34 10.26
CA ILE A 502 -39.14 -5.14 11.28
C ILE A 502 -40.01 -5.32 12.55
N ALA A 503 -41.00 -4.45 12.74
CA ALA A 503 -41.99 -4.55 13.81
C ALA A 503 -42.62 -5.96 14.01
N PRO A 504 -42.89 -6.76 12.96
CA PRO A 504 -43.43 -8.13 13.13
C PRO A 504 -42.47 -9.13 13.79
N PHE A 505 -41.18 -8.81 13.87
CA PHE A 505 -40.12 -9.70 14.36
C PHE A 505 -39.58 -9.28 15.73
N ALA A 506 -40.14 -8.23 16.33
CA ALA A 506 -39.70 -7.70 17.63
C ALA A 506 -39.93 -8.69 18.80
N ASP A 507 -40.93 -9.56 18.67
CA ASP A 507 -41.33 -10.55 19.70
C ASP A 507 -40.58 -11.89 19.60
N LEU A 508 -39.63 -12.04 18.67
CA LEU A 508 -38.86 -13.28 18.53
C LEU A 508 -37.83 -13.46 19.68
N PRO A 509 -37.53 -14.71 20.10
CA PRO A 509 -36.51 -14.98 21.12
C PRO A 509 -35.15 -14.44 20.67
N GLN A 510 -34.59 -13.52 21.45
CA GLN A 510 -33.33 -12.86 21.13
C GLN A 510 -32.14 -13.71 21.57
N ILE A 511 -31.20 -13.94 20.66
CA ILE A 511 -30.03 -14.79 20.84
C ILE A 511 -28.78 -13.91 20.89
N ASP A 512 -27.89 -14.11 21.86
CA ASP A 512 -26.64 -13.37 21.92
C ASP A 512 -25.67 -13.76 20.78
N LEU A 513 -24.67 -12.92 20.51
CA LEU A 513 -23.71 -13.17 19.42
C LEU A 513 -23.05 -14.56 19.52
N GLN A 514 -22.81 -15.03 20.74
CA GLN A 514 -22.17 -16.31 20.98
C GLN A 514 -23.08 -17.49 20.59
N SER A 515 -24.31 -17.50 21.08
CA SER A 515 -25.28 -18.54 20.71
C SER A 515 -25.62 -18.50 19.22
N TRP A 516 -25.61 -17.30 18.61
CA TRP A 516 -25.77 -17.13 17.17
C TRP A 516 -24.61 -17.77 16.37
N LEU A 517 -23.36 -17.57 16.80
CA LEU A 517 -22.20 -18.21 16.16
C LEU A 517 -22.23 -19.74 16.30
N ILE A 518 -22.68 -20.24 17.46
CA ILE A 518 -22.85 -21.69 17.71
C ILE A 518 -23.88 -22.27 16.74
N ALA A 519 -25.01 -21.59 16.52
CA ALA A 519 -26.03 -22.03 15.57
C ALA A 519 -25.48 -22.15 14.13
N LEU A 520 -24.71 -21.16 13.67
CA LEU A 520 -24.06 -21.23 12.35
C LEU A 520 -23.02 -22.36 12.26
N ALA A 521 -22.22 -22.56 13.31
CA ALA A 521 -21.25 -23.65 13.36
C ALA A 521 -21.93 -25.03 13.35
N ALA A 522 -23.11 -25.16 13.99
CA ALA A 522 -23.91 -26.37 13.94
C ALA A 522 -24.40 -26.68 12.51
N ILE A 523 -24.86 -25.66 11.77
CA ILE A 523 -25.24 -25.81 10.35
C ILE A 523 -24.06 -26.33 9.52
N LEU A 524 -22.86 -25.75 9.68
CA LEU A 524 -21.66 -26.20 8.98
C LEU A 524 -21.25 -27.63 9.35
N THR A 525 -21.40 -28.01 10.62
CA THR A 525 -21.10 -29.36 11.11
C THR A 525 -22.08 -30.39 10.55
N LEU A 526 -23.37 -30.07 10.50
CA LEU A 526 -24.38 -30.91 9.84
C LEU A 526 -24.10 -31.08 8.35
N LEU A 527 -23.71 -30.00 7.66
CA LEU A 527 -23.26 -30.07 6.27
C LEU A 527 -22.02 -30.96 6.11
N ALA A 528 -21.09 -30.94 7.07
CA ALA A 528 -19.92 -31.81 7.06
C ALA A 528 -20.32 -33.29 7.14
N LEU A 529 -21.27 -33.64 8.02
CA LEU A 529 -21.83 -35.00 8.11
C LEU A 529 -22.54 -35.42 6.82
N LEU A 530 -23.34 -34.54 6.23
CA LEU A 530 -24.02 -34.80 4.95
C LEU A 530 -23.01 -34.99 3.80
N SER A 531 -21.88 -34.29 3.83
CA SER A 531 -20.84 -34.42 2.82
C SER A 531 -20.21 -35.82 2.76
N LEU A 532 -20.21 -36.57 3.86
CA LEU A 532 -19.76 -37.98 3.88
C LEU A 532 -20.56 -38.87 2.93
N ARG A 533 -21.84 -38.56 2.70
CA ARG A 533 -22.75 -39.33 1.84
C ARG A 533 -22.85 -38.76 0.42
N PHE A 534 -22.82 -37.43 0.31
CA PHE A 534 -23.18 -36.72 -0.93
C PHE A 534 -22.00 -36.08 -1.68
N ALA A 535 -20.84 -35.93 -1.07
CA ALA A 535 -19.63 -35.50 -1.79
C ALA A 535 -19.06 -36.64 -2.63
N GLU A 536 -18.41 -36.29 -3.74
CA GLU A 536 -17.72 -37.25 -4.60
C GLU A 536 -16.59 -37.97 -3.84
N PRO A 537 -16.31 -39.26 -4.13
CA PRO A 537 -15.31 -40.02 -3.36
C PRO A 537 -13.92 -39.37 -3.32
N LYS A 538 -13.50 -38.72 -4.42
CA LYS A 538 -12.20 -38.05 -4.52
C LYS A 538 -12.10 -36.77 -3.67
N SER A 539 -13.20 -36.06 -3.47
CA SER A 539 -13.24 -34.75 -2.79
C SER A 539 -13.84 -34.80 -1.38
N ARG A 540 -14.36 -35.97 -0.96
CA ARG A 540 -15.08 -36.15 0.31
C ARG A 540 -14.26 -35.71 1.53
N LYS A 541 -13.02 -36.19 1.66
CA LYS A 541 -12.15 -35.82 2.79
C LYS A 541 -11.93 -34.32 2.85
N ALA A 542 -11.58 -33.70 1.72
CA ALA A 542 -11.38 -32.25 1.64
C ALA A 542 -12.64 -31.45 2.01
N SER A 543 -13.82 -31.91 1.56
CA SER A 543 -15.11 -31.25 1.85
C SER A 543 -15.45 -31.30 3.34
N VAL A 544 -15.32 -32.47 3.95
CA VAL A 544 -15.56 -32.67 5.39
C VAL A 544 -14.58 -31.82 6.21
N THR A 545 -13.28 -31.92 5.90
CA THR A 545 -12.24 -31.17 6.61
C THR A 545 -12.47 -29.68 6.54
N LEU A 546 -12.76 -29.13 5.36
CA LEU A 546 -12.96 -27.69 5.20
C LEU A 546 -14.21 -27.18 5.95
N LEU A 547 -15.33 -27.92 5.93
CA LEU A 547 -16.54 -27.55 6.68
C LEU A 547 -16.32 -27.60 8.20
N ILE A 548 -15.61 -28.63 8.70
CA ILE A 548 -15.26 -28.73 10.12
C ILE A 548 -14.32 -27.59 10.52
N VAL A 549 -13.33 -27.26 9.68
CA VAL A 549 -12.41 -26.13 9.93
C VAL A 549 -13.18 -24.82 9.97
N MET A 550 -14.13 -24.58 9.06
CA MET A 550 -14.99 -23.39 9.10
C MET A 550 -15.83 -23.35 10.39
N ALA A 551 -16.47 -24.45 10.77
CA ALA A 551 -17.25 -24.52 12.02
C ALA A 551 -16.37 -24.26 13.26
N ALA A 552 -15.22 -24.94 13.35
CA ALA A 552 -14.27 -24.79 14.44
C ALA A 552 -13.69 -23.37 14.51
N TYR A 553 -13.44 -22.73 13.36
CA TYR A 553 -12.97 -21.36 13.31
C TYR A 553 -14.02 -20.36 13.83
N LEU A 554 -15.31 -20.53 13.50
CA LEU A 554 -16.36 -19.70 14.10
C LEU A 554 -16.39 -19.84 15.63
N LEU A 555 -16.29 -21.07 16.13
CA LEU A 555 -16.30 -21.35 17.58
C LEU A 555 -15.02 -20.86 18.27
N SER A 556 -13.88 -20.85 17.57
CA SER A 556 -12.60 -20.37 18.13
C SER A 556 -12.69 -18.92 18.61
N ARG A 557 -13.58 -18.10 18.03
CA ARG A 557 -13.81 -16.72 18.46
C ARG A 557 -14.20 -16.60 19.93
N GLN A 558 -14.86 -17.61 20.48
CA GLN A 558 -15.24 -17.69 21.90
C GLN A 558 -14.07 -18.14 22.78
N PHE A 559 -13.35 -19.18 22.37
CA PHE A 559 -12.30 -19.79 23.19
C PHE A 559 -11.01 -18.97 23.23
N ILE A 560 -10.66 -18.27 22.15
CA ILE A 560 -9.39 -17.52 22.07
C ILE A 560 -9.27 -16.40 23.13
N PRO A 561 -10.33 -15.62 23.44
CA PRO A 561 -10.32 -14.70 24.58
C PRO A 561 -9.98 -15.35 25.93
N GLU A 562 -10.37 -16.60 26.16
CA GLU A 562 -10.06 -17.31 27.41
C GLU A 562 -8.56 -17.61 27.52
N PHE A 563 -7.88 -17.83 26.39
CA PHE A 563 -6.43 -17.99 26.35
C PHE A 563 -5.66 -16.65 26.33
N THR A 564 -6.22 -15.61 25.71
CA THR A 564 -5.50 -14.34 25.50
C THR A 564 -5.71 -13.32 26.62
N SER A 565 -6.90 -13.30 27.25
CA SER A 565 -7.20 -12.35 28.33
C SER A 565 -6.34 -12.53 29.59
N PRO A 566 -5.93 -13.75 30.01
CA PRO A 566 -5.06 -13.91 31.19
C PRO A 566 -3.61 -13.48 30.93
N LEU A 567 -3.18 -13.38 29.67
CA LEU A 567 -1.80 -13.00 29.32
C LEU A 567 -1.44 -11.60 29.79
N VAL A 568 -2.38 -10.66 29.74
CA VAL A 568 -2.13 -9.26 30.10
C VAL A 568 -1.95 -9.09 31.61
N PRO A 569 -2.85 -9.59 32.48
CA PRO A 569 -2.63 -9.62 33.93
C PRO A 569 -1.36 -10.38 34.32
N TRP A 570 -1.07 -11.51 33.68
CA TRP A 570 0.16 -12.27 33.91
C TRP A 570 1.42 -11.48 33.54
N GLY A 571 1.39 -10.77 32.41
CA GLY A 571 2.47 -9.85 32.03
C GLY A 571 2.67 -8.73 33.06
N ARG A 572 1.59 -8.24 33.68
CA ARG A 572 1.65 -7.27 34.78
C ARG A 572 2.21 -7.85 36.08
N SER A 573 1.96 -9.14 36.38
CA SER A 573 2.48 -9.77 37.60
C SER A 573 3.99 -10.00 37.60
N ILE A 574 4.62 -10.08 36.42
CA ILE A 574 6.09 -10.21 36.29
C ILE A 574 6.81 -8.90 36.67
N GLY A 575 6.09 -7.77 36.67
CA GLY A 575 6.66 -6.45 36.94
C GLY A 575 7.40 -5.83 35.75
N GLY A 576 7.76 -4.56 35.89
CA GLY A 576 8.38 -3.77 34.81
C GLY A 576 7.42 -3.33 33.69
N ASN A 577 7.94 -2.57 32.73
CA ASN A 577 7.11 -1.95 31.67
C ASN A 577 7.10 -2.75 30.36
N ILE A 578 8.06 -3.66 30.17
CA ILE A 578 8.26 -4.42 28.93
C ILE A 578 7.26 -5.58 28.83
N MET A 579 7.21 -6.44 29.86
CA MET A 579 6.43 -7.68 29.83
C MET A 579 4.90 -7.44 29.67
N PRO A 580 4.28 -6.44 30.34
CA PRO A 580 2.87 -6.13 30.11
C PRO A 580 2.56 -5.72 28.67
N GLN A 581 3.48 -5.01 28.00
CA GLN A 581 3.27 -4.56 26.63
C GLN A 581 3.51 -5.67 25.61
N ALA A 582 4.53 -6.49 25.83
CA ALA A 582 4.81 -7.65 24.98
C ALA A 582 3.63 -8.65 25.02
N THR A 583 3.14 -8.98 26.21
CA THR A 583 1.98 -9.87 26.39
C THR A 583 0.69 -9.28 25.85
N ALA A 584 0.45 -7.96 26.01
CA ALA A 584 -0.69 -7.28 25.40
C ALA A 584 -0.63 -7.28 23.87
N SER A 585 0.56 -7.08 23.28
CA SER A 585 0.76 -7.16 21.83
C SER A 585 0.50 -8.58 21.34
N LEU A 586 1.09 -9.58 22.00
CA LEU A 586 0.90 -10.99 21.66
C LEU A 586 -0.58 -11.42 21.75
N ALA A 587 -1.29 -11.03 22.81
CA ALA A 587 -2.72 -11.25 22.94
C ALA A 587 -3.51 -10.59 21.79
N ALA A 588 -3.16 -9.35 21.42
CA ALA A 588 -3.79 -8.64 20.31
C ALA A 588 -3.52 -9.30 18.95
N TRP A 589 -2.30 -9.82 18.73
CA TRP A 589 -1.91 -10.51 17.49
C TRP A 589 -2.63 -11.84 17.32
N VAL A 590 -2.78 -12.60 18.40
CA VAL A 590 -3.58 -13.84 18.38
C VAL A 590 -5.03 -13.49 18.08
N ASN A 591 -5.61 -12.51 18.78
CA ASN A 591 -6.98 -12.08 18.53
C ASN A 591 -7.18 -11.57 17.08
N LEU A 592 -6.17 -10.94 16.48
CA LEU A 592 -6.22 -10.56 15.06
C LEU A 592 -6.55 -11.78 14.19
N PHE A 593 -5.83 -12.90 14.28
CA PHE A 593 -6.07 -14.02 13.38
C PHE A 593 -7.39 -14.77 13.59
N PHE A 594 -7.95 -14.74 14.79
CA PHE A 594 -9.14 -15.53 15.14
C PHE A 594 -10.43 -14.70 15.28
N GLN A 595 -10.31 -13.36 15.25
CA GLN A 595 -11.47 -12.47 15.38
C GLN A 595 -11.52 -11.43 14.25
N PRO A 596 -11.52 -11.85 12.96
CA PRO A 596 -11.78 -10.92 11.88
C PRO A 596 -13.19 -10.32 11.96
N PRO A 597 -13.39 -9.11 11.41
CA PRO A 597 -14.71 -8.57 11.18
C PRO A 597 -15.59 -9.61 10.49
N LEU A 598 -16.80 -9.82 11.02
CA LEU A 598 -17.71 -10.85 10.52
C LEU A 598 -18.03 -10.69 9.03
N ALA A 599 -18.06 -9.45 8.54
CA ALA A 599 -18.21 -9.16 7.11
C ALA A 599 -17.10 -9.78 6.25
N ILE A 600 -15.83 -9.61 6.65
CA ILE A 600 -14.67 -10.21 5.96
C ILE A 600 -14.74 -11.73 6.03
N LEU A 601 -15.18 -12.27 7.18
CA LEU A 601 -15.36 -13.71 7.34
C LEU A 601 -16.48 -14.26 6.45
N GLY A 602 -17.61 -13.56 6.35
CA GLY A 602 -18.73 -13.91 5.47
C GLY A 602 -18.35 -13.92 3.99
N PHE A 603 -17.58 -12.93 3.53
CA PHE A 603 -17.00 -12.93 2.19
C PHE A 603 -16.09 -14.15 1.97
N THR A 604 -15.21 -14.44 2.93
CA THR A 604 -14.30 -15.60 2.86
C THR A 604 -15.08 -16.92 2.80
N TYR A 605 -16.14 -17.05 3.61
CA TYR A 605 -16.96 -18.26 3.68
C TYR A 605 -17.75 -18.47 2.39
N THR A 606 -18.25 -17.39 1.80
CA THR A 606 -18.94 -17.43 0.50
C THR A 606 -18.01 -17.92 -0.62
N ILE A 607 -16.75 -17.49 -0.63
CA ILE A 607 -15.73 -17.94 -1.59
C ILE A 607 -15.37 -19.43 -1.36
N LEU A 608 -15.07 -19.82 -0.13
CA LEU A 608 -14.72 -21.20 0.21
C LEU A 608 -15.87 -22.18 -0.11
N SER A 609 -17.11 -21.74 0.11
CA SER A 609 -18.31 -22.49 -0.21
C SER A 609 -18.43 -22.81 -1.70
N ALA A 610 -17.94 -21.96 -2.60
CA ALA A 610 -18.00 -22.20 -4.03
C ALA A 610 -17.10 -23.38 -4.45
N PHE A 611 -15.92 -23.49 -3.83
CA PHE A 611 -15.01 -24.62 -4.02
C PHE A 611 -15.52 -25.92 -3.39
N LEU A 612 -16.27 -25.82 -2.28
CA LEU A 612 -16.91 -26.97 -1.66
C LEU A 612 -17.97 -27.58 -2.57
N VAL A 613 -18.91 -26.74 -3.01
CA VAL A 613 -20.10 -27.14 -3.76
C VAL A 613 -19.75 -27.67 -5.14
N SER A 614 -18.65 -27.23 -5.75
CA SER A 614 -18.25 -27.67 -7.10
C SER A 614 -18.11 -29.20 -7.20
N ASN A 615 -17.76 -29.87 -6.10
CA ASN A 615 -17.42 -31.30 -6.07
C ASN A 615 -18.52 -32.18 -5.43
N TRP A 616 -19.75 -31.68 -5.33
CA TRP A 616 -20.90 -32.39 -4.74
C TRP A 616 -21.84 -32.96 -5.80
N LYS A 617 -22.54 -34.06 -5.46
CA LYS A 617 -23.52 -34.72 -6.34
C LYS A 617 -24.65 -33.75 -6.74
N PRO A 618 -25.13 -33.76 -8.00
CA PRO A 618 -26.13 -32.82 -8.50
C PRO A 618 -27.43 -32.72 -7.68
N ARG A 619 -27.90 -33.84 -7.12
CA ARG A 619 -29.18 -33.90 -6.37
C ARG A 619 -29.22 -33.03 -5.11
N VAL A 620 -28.08 -32.84 -4.43
CA VAL A 620 -28.01 -32.13 -3.13
C VAL A 620 -27.27 -30.80 -3.26
N LYS A 621 -26.65 -30.58 -4.42
CA LYS A 621 -25.80 -29.44 -4.72
C LYS A 621 -26.51 -28.09 -4.52
N SER A 622 -27.73 -27.95 -5.05
CA SER A 622 -28.52 -26.72 -4.92
C SER A 622 -28.87 -26.41 -3.46
N VAL A 623 -29.33 -27.42 -2.70
CA VAL A 623 -29.70 -27.27 -1.28
C VAL A 623 -28.49 -26.92 -0.42
N ALA A 624 -27.36 -27.59 -0.64
CA ALA A 624 -26.11 -27.28 0.06
C ALA A 624 -25.64 -25.85 -0.25
N THR A 625 -25.81 -25.38 -1.49
CA THR A 625 -25.49 -24.01 -1.89
C THR A 625 -26.34 -22.99 -1.14
N VAL A 626 -27.66 -23.24 -1.00
CA VAL A 626 -28.56 -22.38 -0.23
C VAL A 626 -28.07 -22.27 1.21
N LEU A 627 -27.82 -23.39 1.89
CA LEU A 627 -27.39 -23.39 3.30
C LEU A 627 -26.03 -22.69 3.50
N LEU A 628 -25.07 -22.91 2.60
CA LEU A 628 -23.78 -22.23 2.67
C LEU A 628 -23.88 -20.73 2.38
N LEU A 629 -24.74 -20.34 1.44
CA LEU A 629 -25.02 -18.94 1.16
C LEU A 629 -25.73 -18.27 2.33
N THR A 630 -26.63 -18.98 3.02
CA THR A 630 -27.29 -18.54 4.26
C THR A 630 -26.25 -18.21 5.34
N VAL A 631 -25.29 -19.11 5.59
CA VAL A 631 -24.20 -18.85 6.56
C VAL A 631 -23.35 -17.64 6.12
N GLY A 632 -23.00 -17.56 4.83
CA GLY A 632 -22.23 -16.45 4.27
C GLY A 632 -22.95 -15.09 4.41
N ALA A 633 -24.24 -15.02 4.09
CA ALA A 633 -25.09 -13.84 4.27
C ALA A 633 -25.23 -13.44 5.74
N ALA A 634 -25.52 -14.41 6.62
CA ALA A 634 -25.69 -14.18 8.04
C ALA A 634 -24.44 -13.50 8.63
N LEU A 635 -23.25 -14.05 8.36
CA LEU A 635 -21.96 -13.44 8.74
C LEU A 635 -21.73 -12.07 8.12
N THR A 636 -22.07 -11.89 6.84
CA THR A 636 -21.81 -10.65 6.10
C THR A 636 -22.60 -9.47 6.65
N PHE A 637 -23.87 -9.70 6.99
CA PHE A 637 -24.82 -8.65 7.38
C PHE A 637 -25.05 -8.56 8.89
N TRP A 638 -24.18 -9.15 9.70
CA TRP A 638 -24.29 -9.07 11.15
C TRP A 638 -23.77 -7.72 11.68
N GLY A 639 -24.61 -7.00 12.43
CA GLY A 639 -24.24 -5.76 13.13
C GLY A 639 -23.78 -4.64 12.19
N GLU A 640 -22.81 -3.84 12.64
CA GLU A 640 -22.19 -2.80 11.81
C GLU A 640 -21.26 -3.43 10.78
N THR A 641 -21.79 -3.57 9.56
CA THR A 641 -21.07 -4.23 8.47
C THR A 641 -19.83 -3.43 8.07
N LEU A 642 -18.66 -4.07 8.09
CA LEU A 642 -17.39 -3.51 7.60
C LEU A 642 -16.93 -2.22 8.30
N ALA A 643 -17.28 -2.00 9.57
CA ALA A 643 -16.66 -0.95 10.39
C ALA A 643 -15.22 -1.35 10.77
N LEU A 644 -14.21 -0.71 10.15
CA LEU A 644 -12.79 -1.09 10.29
C LEU A 644 -11.93 -0.05 11.01
N VAL A 645 -12.43 1.18 11.22
CA VAL A 645 -11.69 2.23 11.92
C VAL A 645 -11.38 1.81 13.36
N GLY A 646 -10.13 1.99 13.79
CA GLY A 646 -9.64 1.52 15.09
C GLY A 646 -9.30 0.03 15.18
N SER A 647 -9.46 -0.72 14.08
CA SER A 647 -9.04 -2.12 13.96
C SER A 647 -7.68 -2.23 13.25
N PRO A 648 -6.94 -3.35 13.38
CA PRO A 648 -5.68 -3.53 12.65
C PRO A 648 -5.90 -3.75 11.15
N TYR A 649 -7.11 -4.16 10.75
CA TYR A 649 -7.45 -4.50 9.37
C TYR A 649 -7.38 -3.31 8.42
N ILE A 650 -7.77 -2.12 8.89
CA ILE A 650 -7.67 -0.91 8.07
C ILE A 650 -6.21 -0.50 7.85
N ILE A 651 -5.34 -0.73 8.83
CA ILE A 651 -3.90 -0.49 8.73
C ILE A 651 -3.26 -1.49 7.75
N LEU A 652 -3.61 -2.78 7.86
CA LEU A 652 -3.15 -3.82 6.92
C LEU A 652 -3.60 -3.51 5.48
N ALA A 653 -4.84 -3.06 5.30
CA ALA A 653 -5.36 -2.66 4.00
C ALA A 653 -4.61 -1.44 3.45
N ALA A 654 -4.38 -0.41 4.29
CA ALA A 654 -3.63 0.78 3.90
C ALA A 654 -2.20 0.46 3.46
N TYR A 655 -1.50 -0.40 4.22
CA TYR A 655 -0.18 -0.91 3.83
C TYR A 655 -0.24 -1.65 2.49
N ALA A 656 -1.15 -2.61 2.36
CA ALA A 656 -1.27 -3.38 1.12
C ALA A 656 -1.58 -2.49 -0.09
N VAL A 657 -2.51 -1.54 0.02
CA VAL A 657 -2.82 -0.59 -1.05
C VAL A 657 -1.62 0.26 -1.45
N ARG A 658 -0.80 0.70 -0.48
CA ARG A 658 0.34 1.57 -0.74
C ARG A 658 1.51 0.83 -1.41
N SER A 659 1.67 -0.46 -1.17
CA SER A 659 2.72 -1.30 -1.79
C SER A 659 2.28 -2.01 -3.07
N LEU A 660 0.97 -2.19 -3.29
CA LEU A 660 0.40 -2.82 -4.49
C LEU A 660 1.02 -2.35 -5.81
N PRO A 661 1.15 -1.03 -6.10
CA PRO A 661 1.73 -0.57 -7.37
C PRO A 661 3.15 -1.10 -7.61
N ALA A 662 3.99 -1.10 -6.57
CA ALA A 662 5.37 -1.58 -6.68
C ALA A 662 5.39 -3.10 -6.96
N SER A 663 4.58 -3.88 -6.22
CA SER A 663 4.47 -5.32 -6.42
C SER A 663 3.91 -5.69 -7.80
N VAL A 664 2.88 -4.97 -8.28
CA VAL A 664 2.28 -5.18 -9.61
C VAL A 664 3.29 -4.84 -10.70
N ARG A 665 3.99 -3.71 -10.62
CA ARG A 665 4.98 -3.30 -11.63
C ARG A 665 6.17 -4.24 -11.69
N ALA A 666 6.68 -4.70 -10.54
CA ALA A 666 7.73 -5.71 -10.47
C ALA A 666 7.27 -7.03 -11.10
N GLY A 667 6.04 -7.48 -10.79
CA GLY A 667 5.44 -8.68 -11.38
C GLY A 667 5.25 -8.57 -12.89
N ILE A 668 4.73 -7.43 -13.38
CA ILE A 668 4.54 -7.18 -14.82
C ILE A 668 5.89 -7.20 -15.54
N ALA A 669 6.89 -6.48 -15.02
CA ALA A 669 8.21 -6.40 -15.63
C ALA A 669 8.91 -7.76 -15.71
N SER A 670 8.74 -8.60 -14.69
CA SER A 670 9.27 -9.97 -14.69
C SER A 670 8.52 -10.89 -15.67
N LEU A 671 7.18 -10.85 -15.68
CA LEU A 671 6.37 -11.66 -16.59
C LEU A 671 6.56 -11.29 -18.07
N GLN A 672 6.78 -10.00 -18.37
CA GLN A 672 7.04 -9.53 -19.74
C GLN A 672 8.38 -10.02 -20.29
N GLN A 673 9.33 -10.38 -19.43
CA GLN A 673 10.61 -10.95 -19.85
C GLN A 673 10.52 -12.45 -20.16
N ILE A 674 9.45 -13.13 -19.71
CA ILE A 674 9.25 -14.56 -19.90
C ILE A 674 8.38 -14.77 -21.15
N ASP A 675 8.97 -15.39 -22.17
CA ASP A 675 8.27 -15.73 -23.42
C ASP A 675 7.03 -16.61 -23.13
N PRO A 676 5.84 -16.24 -23.62
CA PRO A 676 4.62 -17.05 -23.49
C PRO A 676 4.78 -18.51 -23.96
N ALA A 677 5.67 -18.78 -24.94
CA ALA A 677 5.89 -20.12 -25.48
C ALA A 677 6.35 -21.14 -24.43
N ILE A 678 6.98 -20.70 -23.33
CA ILE A 678 7.39 -21.57 -22.23
C ILE A 678 6.15 -22.14 -21.49
N GLU A 679 5.13 -21.30 -21.27
CA GLU A 679 3.86 -21.71 -20.65
C GLU A 679 3.01 -22.56 -21.62
N GLU A 680 3.02 -22.23 -22.90
CA GLU A 680 2.34 -23.00 -23.96
C GLU A 680 2.96 -24.39 -24.13
N ALA A 681 4.29 -24.52 -24.07
CA ALA A 681 4.97 -25.80 -24.12
C ALA A 681 4.55 -26.72 -22.95
N SER A 682 4.44 -26.16 -21.74
CA SER A 682 3.92 -26.90 -20.58
C SER A 682 2.49 -27.37 -20.80
N THR A 683 1.63 -26.51 -21.33
CA THR A 683 0.23 -26.82 -21.62
C THR A 683 0.11 -27.90 -22.73
N ASN A 684 0.96 -27.82 -23.76
CA ASN A 684 1.02 -28.81 -24.84
C ASN A 684 1.47 -30.20 -24.35
N LEU A 685 2.30 -30.26 -23.30
CA LEU A 685 2.70 -31.50 -22.63
C LEU A 685 1.63 -32.05 -21.67
N GLY A 686 0.44 -31.44 -21.63
CA GLY A 686 -0.71 -31.90 -20.84
C GLY A 686 -0.78 -31.33 -19.42
N ALA A 687 0.06 -30.34 -19.08
CA ALA A 687 -0.07 -29.62 -17.82
C ALA A 687 -1.34 -28.74 -17.82
N ASP A 688 -2.01 -28.67 -16.66
CA ASP A 688 -3.07 -27.69 -16.45
C ASP A 688 -2.49 -26.33 -16.05
N ALA A 689 -3.31 -25.27 -16.10
CA ALA A 689 -2.88 -23.91 -15.80
C ALA A 689 -2.28 -23.77 -14.38
N GLN A 690 -2.74 -24.59 -13.42
CA GLN A 690 -2.25 -24.57 -12.06
C GLN A 690 -0.86 -25.21 -11.94
N LEU A 691 -0.63 -26.33 -12.63
CA LEU A 691 0.68 -26.98 -12.68
C LEU A 691 1.69 -26.12 -13.42
N THR A 692 1.32 -25.56 -14.59
CA THR A 692 2.17 -24.62 -15.33
C THR A 692 2.52 -23.40 -14.48
N PHE A 693 1.55 -22.78 -13.81
CA PHE A 693 1.84 -21.64 -12.94
C PHE A 693 2.80 -22.02 -11.80
N ARG A 694 2.57 -23.14 -11.09
CA ARG A 694 3.36 -23.52 -9.92
C ARG A 694 4.78 -24.00 -10.25
N GLN A 695 4.96 -24.70 -11.37
CA GLN A 695 6.23 -25.33 -11.71
C GLN A 695 7.05 -24.52 -12.72
N VAL A 696 6.42 -23.67 -13.53
CA VAL A 696 7.09 -22.90 -14.60
C VAL A 696 7.09 -21.42 -14.28
N THR A 697 5.92 -20.79 -14.20
CA THR A 697 5.83 -19.33 -14.07
C THR A 697 6.31 -18.83 -12.72
N LEU A 698 5.81 -19.43 -11.62
CA LEU A 698 6.08 -18.99 -10.25
C LEU A 698 7.58 -19.00 -9.92
N PRO A 699 8.36 -20.08 -10.18
CA PRO A 699 9.79 -20.09 -9.90
C PRO A 699 10.58 -19.01 -10.66
N LEU A 700 10.17 -18.70 -11.89
CA LEU A 700 10.84 -17.68 -12.72
C LEU A 700 10.58 -16.25 -12.22
N ILE A 701 9.40 -15.97 -11.67
CA ILE A 701 9.05 -14.64 -11.15
C ILE A 701 9.36 -14.46 -9.66
N LEU A 702 9.61 -15.55 -8.93
CA LEU A 702 9.78 -15.53 -7.47
C LEU A 702 10.93 -14.63 -6.99
N PRO A 703 12.09 -14.54 -7.65
CA PRO A 703 13.16 -13.61 -7.24
C PRO A 703 12.74 -12.15 -7.30
N ALA A 704 12.07 -11.73 -8.38
CA ALA A 704 11.56 -10.37 -8.54
C ALA A 704 10.46 -10.07 -7.51
N PHE A 705 9.63 -11.07 -7.21
CA PHE A 705 8.60 -10.99 -6.18
C PHE A 705 9.19 -10.78 -4.78
N VAL A 706 10.23 -11.53 -4.40
CA VAL A 706 10.90 -11.39 -3.11
C VAL A 706 11.57 -10.02 -2.96
N ALA A 707 12.22 -9.52 -4.02
CA ALA A 707 12.75 -8.16 -4.03
C ALA A 707 11.64 -7.11 -3.81
N GLY A 708 10.49 -7.27 -4.49
CA GLY A 708 9.31 -6.42 -4.29
C GLY A 708 8.74 -6.47 -2.87
N MET A 709 8.76 -7.63 -2.21
CA MET A 709 8.36 -7.77 -0.81
C MET A 709 9.32 -7.04 0.14
N ILE A 710 10.63 -7.14 -0.06
CA ILE A 710 11.62 -6.44 0.78
C ILE A 710 11.39 -4.92 0.71
N PHE A 711 11.20 -4.40 -0.50
CA PHE A 711 10.88 -2.98 -0.70
C PHE A 711 9.55 -2.58 -0.03
N SER A 712 8.53 -3.43 -0.15
CA SER A 712 7.22 -3.18 0.46
C SER A 712 7.29 -3.16 1.99
N PHE A 713 8.05 -4.07 2.60
CA PHE A 713 8.28 -4.10 4.03
C PHE A 713 8.94 -2.82 4.53
N ALA A 714 10.02 -2.39 3.88
CA ALA A 714 10.71 -1.15 4.22
C ALA A 714 9.75 0.05 4.13
N ARG A 715 8.93 0.11 3.07
CA ARG A 715 7.93 1.16 2.88
C ARG A 715 6.79 1.14 3.91
N HIS A 716 6.37 -0.04 4.38
CA HIS A 716 5.35 -0.15 5.44
C HIS A 716 5.90 0.38 6.78
N MET A 717 7.13 -0.01 7.13
CA MET A 717 7.78 0.42 8.37
C MET A 717 7.99 1.94 8.45
N THR A 718 8.18 2.60 7.32
CA THR A 718 8.41 4.05 7.24
C THR A 718 7.15 4.84 6.86
N SER A 719 5.99 4.19 6.69
CA SER A 719 4.78 4.89 6.23
C SER A 719 4.11 5.68 7.36
N LEU A 720 3.84 6.96 7.11
CA LEU A 720 3.09 7.85 8.00
C LEU A 720 1.78 8.36 7.37
N SER A 721 1.81 8.89 6.14
CA SER A 721 0.77 9.80 5.62
C SER A 721 -0.66 9.30 5.78
N ALA A 722 -0.95 8.03 5.43
CA ALA A 722 -2.27 7.43 5.65
C ALA A 722 -2.46 6.89 7.08
N ILE A 723 -1.36 6.43 7.68
CA ILE A 723 -1.36 5.65 8.92
C ILE A 723 -1.59 6.52 10.14
N ILE A 724 -1.16 7.78 10.13
CA ILE A 724 -1.40 8.72 11.22
C ILE A 724 -2.91 8.90 11.50
N PHE A 725 -3.74 8.84 10.46
CA PHE A 725 -5.21 8.90 10.55
C PHE A 725 -5.83 7.60 11.08
N LEU A 726 -5.13 6.48 10.96
CA LEU A 726 -5.64 5.14 11.29
C LEU A 726 -5.10 4.59 12.61
N SER A 727 -4.02 5.18 13.12
CA SER A 727 -3.43 4.77 14.40
C SER A 727 -4.41 5.04 15.54
N SER A 728 -4.47 4.12 16.49
CA SER A 728 -5.38 4.20 17.64
C SER A 728 -4.68 3.76 18.91
N ALA A 729 -5.26 4.04 20.07
CA ALA A 729 -4.71 3.57 21.35
C ALA A 729 -4.59 2.03 21.43
N LYS A 730 -5.46 1.28 20.71
CA LYS A 730 -5.39 -0.18 20.64
C LYS A 730 -4.29 -0.68 19.71
N TRP A 731 -4.03 0.03 18.63
CA TRP A 731 -3.02 -0.30 17.61
C TRP A 731 -2.14 0.93 17.34
N PRO A 732 -1.25 1.27 18.29
CA PRO A 732 -0.33 2.39 18.12
C PRO A 732 0.72 2.01 17.07
N ILE A 733 1.11 2.97 16.23
CA ILE A 733 2.13 2.79 15.20
C ILE A 733 3.33 3.68 15.51
N LEU A 734 4.54 3.15 15.32
CA LEU A 734 5.80 3.78 15.68
C LEU A 734 6.01 5.11 14.95
N THR A 735 5.65 5.21 13.67
CA THR A 735 5.76 6.46 12.91
C THR A 735 4.85 7.56 13.46
N ALA A 736 3.64 7.22 13.90
CA ALA A 736 2.73 8.15 14.57
C ALA A 736 3.23 8.53 15.98
N LEU A 737 3.90 7.61 16.68
CA LEU A 737 4.51 7.88 17.98
C LEU A 737 5.71 8.83 17.88
N ILE A 738 6.57 8.67 16.86
CA ILE A 738 7.68 9.59 16.57
C ILE A 738 7.16 11.03 16.40
N MET A 739 6.08 11.19 15.65
CA MET A 739 5.39 12.47 15.47
C MET A 739 4.88 13.03 16.81
N SER A 740 4.16 12.21 17.58
CA SER A 740 3.60 12.62 18.87
C SER A 740 4.65 13.07 19.89
N GLU A 741 5.83 12.45 19.92
CA GLU A 741 6.91 12.92 20.81
C GLU A 741 7.52 14.25 20.37
N VAL A 742 7.58 14.51 19.06
CA VAL A 742 8.05 15.81 18.56
C VAL A 742 7.06 16.92 18.89
N ASP A 743 5.76 16.66 18.76
CA ASP A 743 4.72 17.61 19.19
C ASP A 743 4.83 17.97 20.67
N GLN A 744 5.32 17.02 21.50
CA GLN A 744 5.59 17.21 22.92
C GLN A 744 6.96 17.86 23.21
N GLY A 745 7.73 18.23 22.18
CA GLY A 745 9.08 18.81 22.31
C GLY A 745 10.20 17.79 22.57
N GLY A 746 9.91 16.49 22.52
CA GLY A 746 10.82 15.39 22.81
C GLY A 746 11.72 14.99 21.62
N ILE A 747 12.47 15.93 21.03
CA ILE A 747 13.28 15.67 19.82
C ILE A 747 14.30 14.53 20.01
N SER A 748 15.01 14.49 21.15
CA SER A 748 15.97 13.41 21.45
C SER A 748 15.30 12.03 21.55
N LEU A 749 14.10 11.97 22.14
CA LEU A 749 13.33 10.72 22.24
C LEU A 749 12.79 10.28 20.87
N ALA A 750 12.32 11.21 20.06
CA ALA A 750 11.92 10.94 18.67
C ALA A 750 13.11 10.49 17.80
N ALA A 751 14.30 11.05 18.03
CA ALA A 751 15.54 10.58 17.41
C ALA A 751 15.85 9.13 17.82
N ALA A 752 15.70 8.77 19.10
CA ALA A 752 15.86 7.39 19.56
C ALA A 752 14.87 6.42 18.90
N TYR A 753 13.58 6.78 18.82
CA TYR A 753 12.61 5.98 18.06
C TYR A 753 12.97 5.85 16.58
N SER A 754 13.49 6.92 15.97
CA SER A 754 13.94 6.89 14.57
C SER A 754 15.13 5.95 14.36
N VAL A 755 16.12 5.96 15.26
CA VAL A 755 17.25 5.02 15.22
C VAL A 755 16.77 3.58 15.39
N ILE A 756 15.88 3.31 16.36
CA ILE A 756 15.29 1.99 16.57
C ILE A 756 14.58 1.50 15.30
N LEU A 757 13.78 2.36 14.66
CA LEU A 757 13.09 2.02 13.41
C LEU A 757 14.10 1.67 12.32
N ILE A 758 15.12 2.51 12.10
CA ILE A 758 16.17 2.27 11.09
C ILE A 758 16.85 0.93 11.32
N LEU A 759 17.23 0.62 12.57
CA LEU A 759 17.87 -0.65 12.93
C LEU A 759 16.97 -1.86 12.65
N ILE A 760 15.67 -1.77 12.99
CA ILE A 760 14.71 -2.84 12.71
C ILE A 760 14.58 -3.08 11.21
N VAL A 761 14.46 -2.00 10.41
CA VAL A 761 14.32 -2.16 8.96
C VAL A 761 15.60 -2.72 8.34
N LEU A 762 16.78 -2.24 8.73
CA LEU A 762 18.06 -2.79 8.26
C LEU A 762 18.23 -4.26 8.63
N ALA A 763 17.89 -4.65 9.86
CA ALA A 763 17.93 -6.03 10.32
C ALA A 763 16.95 -6.92 9.53
N ALA A 764 15.72 -6.47 9.31
CA ALA A 764 14.72 -7.20 8.55
C ALA A 764 15.13 -7.36 7.07
N ILE A 765 15.64 -6.31 6.44
CA ILE A 765 16.18 -6.38 5.07
C ILE A 765 17.33 -7.39 5.01
N ALA A 766 18.29 -7.34 5.95
CA ALA A 766 19.41 -8.27 5.99
C ALA A 766 18.95 -9.73 6.17
N LEU A 767 17.98 -9.98 7.05
CA LEU A 767 17.39 -11.30 7.27
C LEU A 767 16.67 -11.82 6.01
N LEU A 768 15.86 -10.98 5.37
CA LEU A 768 15.14 -11.35 4.15
C LEU A 768 16.10 -11.65 3.00
N TYR A 769 17.17 -10.85 2.82
CA TYR A 769 18.19 -11.13 1.82
C TYR A 769 18.97 -12.41 2.12
N ALA A 770 19.32 -12.66 3.40
CA ALA A 770 20.01 -13.88 3.79
C ALA A 770 19.14 -15.13 3.55
N TRP A 771 17.84 -15.05 3.87
CA TRP A 771 16.87 -16.10 3.58
C TRP A 771 16.71 -16.33 2.08
N ALA A 772 16.51 -15.26 1.32
CA ALA A 772 16.36 -15.33 -0.13
C ALA A 772 17.62 -15.91 -0.78
N GLY A 773 18.80 -15.39 -0.45
CA GLY A 773 20.08 -15.91 -0.96
C GLY A 773 20.28 -17.41 -0.69
N ARG A 774 19.76 -17.96 0.40
CA ARG A 774 19.76 -19.41 0.67
C ARG A 774 18.72 -20.16 -0.14
N ALA A 775 17.49 -19.63 -0.21
CA ALA A 775 16.37 -20.26 -0.91
C ALA A 775 16.59 -20.37 -2.43
N PHE A 776 17.29 -19.40 -3.05
CA PHE A 776 17.52 -19.35 -4.50
C PHE A 776 18.89 -19.86 -4.95
N ARG A 777 19.78 -20.24 -4.03
CA ARG A 777 21.08 -20.86 -4.38
C ARG A 777 20.92 -22.15 -5.19
N THR A 778 19.83 -22.90 -4.97
CA THR A 778 19.55 -24.17 -5.64
C THR A 778 18.97 -24.01 -7.04
N THR A 779 18.48 -22.82 -7.41
CA THR A 779 17.87 -22.55 -8.73
C THR A 779 18.84 -21.92 -9.72
N GLY A 780 20.09 -21.64 -9.32
CA GLY A 780 21.08 -20.96 -10.18
C GLY A 780 20.80 -19.47 -10.42
N ILE A 781 19.76 -18.91 -9.80
CA ILE A 781 19.36 -17.51 -9.96
C ILE A 781 20.01 -16.67 -8.85
N GLY A 782 21.13 -16.03 -9.17
CA GLY A 782 21.82 -15.14 -8.24
C GLY A 782 21.02 -13.86 -7.98
N MET A 783 20.56 -13.64 -6.75
CA MET A 783 20.08 -12.33 -6.32
C MET A 783 21.26 -11.40 -6.08
N THR A 784 21.46 -10.42 -6.96
CA THR A 784 22.42 -9.35 -6.72
C THR A 784 21.74 -8.20 -5.98
N LEU A 785 22.49 -7.49 -5.14
CA LEU A 785 22.09 -6.27 -4.40
C LEU A 785 21.70 -5.08 -5.30
N GLY A 786 21.40 -5.31 -6.58
CA GLY A 786 21.16 -4.28 -7.59
C GLY A 786 20.04 -4.60 -8.59
N ALA A 787 19.17 -5.57 -8.30
CA ALA A 787 17.97 -5.78 -9.11
C ALA A 787 16.86 -4.81 -8.66
N GLY A 788 17.05 -3.54 -9.01
CA GLY A 788 16.10 -2.45 -8.89
C GLY A 788 16.31 -1.49 -10.05
#